data_AF-A0AAU4FB60-F1
#
_entry.id   AF-A0AAU4FB60-F1
#
_cell.length_a   1.000
_cell.length_b   1.000
_cell.length_c   1.000
_cell.angle_alpha   90.00
_cell.angle_beta   90.00
_cell.angle_gamma   90.00
#
_symmetry.space_group_name_H-M   'P 1'
#
loop_
_entity.id
_entity.type
_entity.pdbx_description
1 polymer ?
#
loop_
_entity_poly.entity_id
_entity_poly.type
_entity_poly.pdbx_seq_one_letter_code
_entity_poly.pdbx_strand_id
1 'polypeptide(L)'
;MGSHAPVDKRVAQVLGQMTLDEKITMVHGTAAGGGYTGRVAGDDRLCIPSLKMEDGPLGVNLGNTTQLPAASAVAASFDAGLAKTYGSVIGAEDKTKGVDVDLGPTINIVRDPRWGRAFESYSEDPYLAGQMGAADIDGVQSQGVMAQVKHWAVYNQEENRNTTADNAVIDDRTVHEIYASAFGNVVAKAKPSSAMCSYSSINGTYACENPYLNDILKQDFGFDGFITSDWGATHSAAPSANAGMDMEMPGQDFFGTTLKTAVQSGQVPQSRLDDMVTRILREEFRFGLFDHPSPDTLDAAASTAAHLAVAKKAAEDGTVLLKNDGLLPLDARKLHSVAVIGDGAGKNTLSSGGGSAHIAGTGTVTPFDGIKARAGAGIDVEYAQGNLGAGSALPPIESSALKPPSGTGSGLQGDYYANTDSSGTPVVTRTDPQVAFTFSGAPAPGVPATNFSAKWTGTLTAPATGTYTLGLTSDDGSRLLVGGQQVIDNWGDHGAQTKTAQVPLTAGQPVQVEVDYYQGGGDASVSLGWLPPGEDLVGQAAALAAKSDVAVVYANDYESEGGDLEDIDLPADQNKLIDAVAAANPNTVVVLNTGSAVTMPWLAKVKGVFEAWYPGQEAGHAIASLLFGDVAPSGKLPVTFPTSLGQVPASTPEQWPGVDGKVQYSEGLDVGYRWYDRKNLTPLYPFGFGLSYTNFRFSNLKVDGDTLRENGRLSVSADVTNTGARRGAEVAQLYLSDPASTGEPVNQLKGFQKVDLQPRQTQRVRFELTAQDASYWSTDAHAWELGVGRYTVRVGDSSRNLPLSGGFRVDHTTGPRFTKVAAPAIAAPGKTLAVTTTFTNGATEAVHDAVTTLAVPAGWKATPRTPAVVRTVRPGESVPTTWAVTAGASAAPGPVSLSATTRYSGGVVRGTASTQVAYPNLAAAYTDVGVTDDADPAPGNLDGAGFSFSAQALDSVGVHPGGSVTSGAATFTWPDVPAGQRDTVTTAGQSVSLTGSGTALNLLTTGTNGTQSGPVTVTYTDGTTSTSTLTVADWYANQAVAGCVLVVTTPYWNRPAGSTYPHDQKVSLYAASVPLTASKQVAYVTLPSNKQLHVFATAFTA
;
A
#
# COMPACT_ATOMS: atom_id res chain seq x y z
N MET A 1 -9.64 39.39 9.14
CA MET A 1 -9.06 38.67 7.99
C MET A 1 -9.20 39.54 6.74
N GLY A 2 -8.29 39.45 5.76
CA GLY A 2 -7.95 40.53 4.81
C GLY A 2 -6.48 41.02 4.90
N SER A 3 -5.61 40.25 5.54
CA SER A 3 -4.17 40.54 5.62
C SER A 3 -3.47 40.08 4.34
N HIS A 4 -2.77 40.97 3.64
CA HIS A 4 -1.93 40.66 2.48
C HIS A 4 -0.49 40.28 2.87
N ALA A 5 -0.25 39.91 4.14
CA ALA A 5 1.06 39.43 4.56
C ALA A 5 1.40 38.09 3.87
N PRO A 6 2.70 37.81 3.61
CA PRO A 6 3.12 36.50 3.11
C PRO A 6 2.59 35.34 3.98
N VAL A 7 2.28 34.20 3.36
CA VAL A 7 1.70 33.01 4.04
C VAL A 7 2.46 32.65 5.31
N ASP A 8 3.78 32.49 5.24
CA ASP A 8 4.59 32.10 6.41
C ASP A 8 4.47 33.09 7.59
N LYS A 9 4.26 34.38 7.29
CA LYS A 9 4.03 35.39 8.34
C LYS A 9 2.65 35.27 8.97
N ARG A 10 1.62 34.94 8.18
CA ARG A 10 0.26 34.68 8.70
C ARG A 10 0.26 33.41 9.57
N VAL A 11 0.92 32.35 9.10
CA VAL A 11 1.10 31.09 9.87
C VAL A 11 1.78 31.37 11.20
N ALA A 12 2.92 32.05 11.21
CA ALA A 12 3.64 32.37 12.46
C ALA A 12 2.80 33.22 13.43
N GLN A 13 1.93 34.10 12.91
CA GLN A 13 1.02 34.90 13.74
C GLN A 13 -0.07 34.04 14.39
N VAL A 14 -0.71 33.15 13.64
CA VAL A 14 -1.74 32.24 14.19
C VAL A 14 -1.09 31.26 15.17
N LEU A 15 -0.03 30.57 14.74
CA LEU A 15 0.70 29.60 15.56
C LEU A 15 1.19 30.19 16.89
N GLY A 16 1.64 31.45 16.89
CA GLY A 16 2.08 32.16 18.09
C GLY A 16 0.96 32.51 19.07
N GLN A 17 -0.31 32.38 18.67
CA GLN A 17 -1.50 32.59 19.52
C GLN A 17 -2.15 31.28 19.97
N MET A 18 -1.72 30.14 19.43
CA MET A 18 -2.30 28.84 19.76
C MET A 18 -1.76 28.31 21.10
N THR A 19 -2.67 27.78 21.90
CA THR A 19 -2.38 26.94 23.05
C THR A 19 -1.90 25.55 22.60
N LEU A 20 -1.36 24.75 23.53
CA LEU A 20 -1.02 23.36 23.24
C LEU A 20 -2.24 22.56 22.78
N ASP A 21 -3.40 22.79 23.39
CA ASP A 21 -4.62 22.03 23.09
C ASP A 21 -5.15 22.34 21.70
N GLU A 22 -5.16 23.61 21.29
CA GLU A 22 -5.56 24.00 19.93
C GLU A 22 -4.59 23.43 18.88
N LYS A 23 -3.29 23.33 19.18
CA LYS A 23 -2.32 22.68 18.29
C LYS A 23 -2.58 21.18 18.16
N ILE A 24 -2.92 20.52 19.27
CA ILE A 24 -3.25 19.09 19.27
C ILE A 24 -4.53 18.83 18.45
N THR A 25 -5.56 19.66 18.61
CA THR A 25 -6.81 19.54 17.84
C THR A 25 -6.62 19.62 16.33
N MET A 26 -5.61 20.36 15.85
CA MET A 26 -5.35 20.47 14.41
C MET A 26 -4.67 19.23 13.79
N VAL A 27 -4.05 18.36 14.59
CA VAL A 27 -3.22 17.25 14.08
C VAL A 27 -3.93 15.90 14.15
N HIS A 28 -5.25 15.90 14.30
CA HIS A 28 -6.03 14.66 14.28
C HIS A 28 -7.44 14.92 13.74
N GLY A 29 -8.05 13.90 13.16
CA GLY A 29 -9.43 13.98 12.70
C GLY A 29 -10.46 13.92 13.84
N THR A 30 -11.73 14.06 13.47
CA THR A 30 -12.88 13.79 14.34
C THR A 30 -13.47 12.44 13.97
N ALA A 31 -13.48 11.48 14.90
CA ALA A 31 -13.88 10.08 14.68
C ALA A 31 -15.28 9.86 14.05
N ALA A 32 -16.14 10.88 14.05
CA ALA A 32 -17.38 10.93 13.27
C ALA A 32 -17.77 12.40 13.08
N GLY A 33 -17.81 12.91 11.84
CA GLY A 33 -18.09 14.33 11.66
C GLY A 33 -18.50 14.78 10.27
N GLY A 34 -19.81 14.71 10.01
CA GLY A 34 -20.43 15.64 9.06
C GLY A 34 -20.60 15.16 7.62
N GLY A 35 -20.49 13.86 7.33
CA GLY A 35 -20.79 13.29 6.01
C GLY A 35 -19.64 13.33 5.00
N TYR A 36 -18.43 13.70 5.43
CA TYR A 36 -17.19 13.54 4.65
C TYR A 36 -16.36 12.37 5.20
N THR A 37 -15.45 11.78 4.40
CA THR A 37 -14.51 10.74 4.85
C THR A 37 -13.67 11.21 6.05
N GLY A 38 -13.16 12.45 6.00
CA GLY A 38 -12.31 13.05 7.03
C GLY A 38 -12.69 14.46 7.40
N ARG A 39 -12.54 14.81 8.68
CA ARG A 39 -12.74 16.18 9.15
C ARG A 39 -11.82 16.52 10.31
N VAL A 40 -11.18 17.68 10.26
CA VAL A 40 -10.45 18.29 11.37
C VAL A 40 -11.27 19.45 11.92
N ALA A 41 -11.36 19.56 13.24
CA ALA A 41 -12.11 20.63 13.87
C ALA A 41 -11.43 22.00 13.64
N GLY A 42 -12.26 23.01 13.34
CA GLY A 42 -11.79 24.40 13.26
C GLY A 42 -11.64 25.04 14.65
N ASP A 43 -11.13 26.27 14.67
CA ASP A 43 -10.98 27.11 15.86
C ASP A 43 -11.55 28.51 15.61
N ASP A 44 -12.76 28.76 16.10
CA ASP A 44 -13.45 30.04 15.96
C ASP A 44 -12.70 31.22 16.59
N ARG A 45 -11.95 30.98 17.68
CA ARG A 45 -11.20 32.04 18.40
C ARG A 45 -10.09 32.59 17.52
N LEU A 46 -9.45 31.72 16.74
CA LEU A 46 -8.38 32.05 15.80
C LEU A 46 -8.86 32.18 14.36
N CYS A 47 -10.15 32.00 14.12
CA CYS A 47 -10.80 31.99 12.81
C CYS A 47 -10.22 30.93 11.86
N ILE A 48 -9.79 29.80 12.40
CA ILE A 48 -9.35 28.63 11.64
C ILE A 48 -10.61 27.86 11.23
N PRO A 49 -10.90 27.68 9.92
CA PRO A 49 -12.05 26.88 9.48
C PRO A 49 -11.82 25.39 9.80
N SER A 50 -12.89 24.59 9.78
CA SER A 50 -12.71 23.13 9.77
C SER A 50 -12.17 22.69 8.41
N LEU A 51 -11.26 21.71 8.40
CA LEU A 51 -10.73 21.10 7.18
C LEU A 51 -11.53 19.82 6.85
N LYS A 52 -12.07 19.72 5.63
CA LYS A 52 -12.91 18.60 5.17
C LYS A 52 -12.22 17.82 4.06
N MET A 53 -12.15 16.50 4.20
CA MET A 53 -11.45 15.61 3.29
C MET A 53 -12.40 14.54 2.77
N GLU A 54 -12.33 14.25 1.48
CA GLU A 54 -13.25 13.31 0.85
C GLU A 54 -12.54 12.34 -0.09
N ASP A 55 -13.07 11.12 -0.15
CA ASP A 55 -12.54 10.08 -0.98
C ASP A 55 -12.80 10.26 -2.47
N GLY A 56 -11.87 9.60 -3.15
CA GLY A 56 -11.73 9.38 -4.57
C GLY A 56 -10.75 8.22 -4.75
N PRO A 57 -9.96 8.12 -5.84
CA PRO A 57 -9.57 9.22 -6.73
C PRO A 57 -10.33 9.23 -8.07
N LEU A 58 -11.42 8.47 -8.19
CA LEU A 58 -12.14 8.28 -9.47
C LEU A 58 -13.36 9.20 -9.65
N GLY A 59 -13.37 10.32 -8.93
CA GLY A 59 -14.52 11.18 -8.69
C GLY A 59 -14.67 11.45 -7.19
N VAL A 60 -15.77 12.09 -6.79
CA VAL A 60 -16.03 12.50 -5.40
C VAL A 60 -17.11 11.62 -4.77
N ASN A 61 -16.83 10.96 -3.64
CA ASN A 61 -17.69 9.93 -3.05
C ASN A 61 -18.87 10.45 -2.20
N LEU A 62 -19.64 11.41 -2.74
CA LEU A 62 -20.76 12.06 -2.03
C LEU A 62 -22.10 12.03 -2.79
N GLY A 63 -22.20 11.13 -3.79
CA GLY A 63 -23.36 11.00 -4.69
C GLY A 63 -23.63 12.25 -5.54
N ASN A 64 -24.47 12.14 -6.57
CA ASN A 64 -24.73 13.23 -7.53
C ASN A 64 -23.45 13.84 -8.16
N THR A 65 -22.41 13.03 -8.25
CA THR A 65 -21.08 13.32 -8.77
C THR A 65 -20.83 12.48 -10.02
N THR A 66 -19.77 12.79 -10.76
CA THR A 66 -19.38 12.05 -11.94
C THR A 66 -18.50 10.86 -11.55
N GLN A 67 -18.91 9.65 -11.93
CA GLN A 67 -18.06 8.47 -11.89
C GLN A 67 -17.14 8.48 -13.12
N LEU A 68 -15.90 8.89 -12.92
CA LEU A 68 -14.90 8.94 -13.98
C LEU A 68 -14.31 7.54 -14.25
N PRO A 69 -13.62 7.34 -15.39
CA PRO A 69 -12.88 6.11 -15.65
C PRO A 69 -11.78 5.86 -14.61
N ALA A 70 -11.42 4.60 -14.39
CA ALA A 70 -10.26 4.19 -13.60
C ALA A 70 -8.97 4.92 -14.01
N ALA A 71 -8.08 5.12 -13.05
CA ALA A 71 -6.79 5.77 -13.29
C ALA A 71 -5.94 4.98 -14.31
N SER A 72 -6.06 3.65 -14.35
CA SER A 72 -5.45 2.82 -15.39
C SER A 72 -5.93 3.19 -16.80
N ALA A 73 -7.22 3.50 -16.97
CA ALA A 73 -7.76 4.00 -18.24
C ALA A 73 -7.18 5.39 -18.59
N VAL A 74 -7.09 6.28 -17.61
CA VAL A 74 -6.53 7.62 -17.83
C VAL A 74 -5.05 7.53 -18.18
N ALA A 75 -4.26 6.71 -17.49
CA ALA A 75 -2.87 6.44 -17.82
C ALA A 75 -2.71 5.85 -19.23
N ALA A 76 -3.62 4.95 -19.62
CA ALA A 76 -3.60 4.34 -20.94
C ALA A 76 -3.76 5.37 -22.07
N SER A 77 -4.31 6.56 -21.79
CA SER A 77 -4.34 7.63 -22.79
C SER A 77 -2.96 8.20 -23.15
N PHE A 78 -1.96 8.06 -22.26
CA PHE A 78 -0.66 8.73 -22.32
C PHE A 78 -0.77 10.23 -22.64
N ASP A 79 -1.77 10.89 -22.03
CA ASP A 79 -2.08 12.30 -22.24
C ASP A 79 -2.21 13.03 -20.90
N ALA A 80 -1.13 13.69 -20.48
CA ALA A 80 -1.12 14.52 -19.28
C ALA A 80 -2.14 15.68 -19.36
N GLY A 81 -2.48 16.17 -20.56
CA GLY A 81 -3.52 17.19 -20.72
C GLY A 81 -4.92 16.66 -20.39
N LEU A 82 -5.18 15.40 -20.75
CA LEU A 82 -6.41 14.71 -20.36
C LEU A 82 -6.44 14.46 -18.85
N ALA A 83 -5.35 13.97 -18.24
CA ALA A 83 -5.26 13.79 -16.78
C ALA A 83 -5.49 15.09 -16.00
N LYS A 84 -4.98 16.22 -16.48
CA LYS A 84 -5.29 17.54 -15.90
C LYS A 84 -6.77 17.91 -16.00
N THR A 85 -7.38 17.63 -17.15
CA THR A 85 -8.82 17.92 -17.34
C THR A 85 -9.67 17.01 -16.46
N TYR A 86 -9.26 15.75 -16.30
CA TYR A 86 -9.83 14.77 -15.39
C TYR A 86 -9.77 15.27 -13.93
N GLY A 87 -8.59 15.65 -13.42
CA GLY A 87 -8.44 16.21 -12.09
C GLY A 87 -9.20 17.53 -11.88
N SER A 88 -9.35 18.34 -12.95
CA SER A 88 -10.17 19.55 -12.90
C SER A 88 -11.66 19.26 -12.68
N VAL A 89 -12.17 18.10 -13.14
CA VAL A 89 -13.54 17.67 -12.84
C VAL A 89 -13.65 17.31 -11.37
N ILE A 90 -12.72 16.51 -10.85
CA ILE A 90 -12.68 16.10 -9.43
C ILE A 90 -12.68 17.34 -8.53
N GLY A 91 -11.69 18.23 -8.69
CA GLY A 91 -11.59 19.45 -7.87
C GLY A 91 -12.78 20.41 -8.02
N ALA A 92 -13.46 20.43 -9.18
CA ALA A 92 -14.65 21.25 -9.36
C ALA A 92 -15.86 20.67 -8.63
N GLU A 93 -15.99 19.34 -8.62
CA GLU A 93 -17.04 18.64 -7.89
C GLU A 93 -16.79 18.69 -6.38
N ASP A 94 -15.55 18.50 -5.92
CA ASP A 94 -15.14 18.64 -4.53
C ASP A 94 -15.51 20.00 -3.97
N LYS A 95 -15.10 21.06 -4.69
CA LYS A 95 -15.44 22.43 -4.32
C LYS A 95 -16.94 22.66 -4.25
N THR A 96 -17.71 22.06 -5.16
CA THR A 96 -19.17 22.17 -5.18
C THR A 96 -19.79 21.44 -3.98
N LYS A 97 -19.18 20.33 -3.55
CA LYS A 97 -19.58 19.53 -2.39
C LYS A 97 -19.12 20.12 -1.06
N GLY A 98 -18.21 21.08 -1.08
CA GLY A 98 -17.67 21.71 0.12
C GLY A 98 -16.44 21.01 0.70
N VAL A 99 -15.78 20.17 -0.09
CA VAL A 99 -14.54 19.46 0.24
C VAL A 99 -13.35 20.43 0.11
N ASP A 100 -12.42 20.36 1.06
CA ASP A 100 -11.19 21.16 1.08
C ASP A 100 -9.97 20.36 0.59
N VAL A 101 -9.95 19.05 0.80
CA VAL A 101 -8.88 18.12 0.42
C VAL A 101 -9.44 16.91 -0.32
N ASP A 102 -9.05 16.76 -1.58
CA ASP A 102 -9.23 15.53 -2.37
C ASP A 102 -8.23 14.48 -1.90
N LEU A 103 -8.71 13.31 -1.45
CA LEU A 103 -7.89 12.16 -1.06
C LEU A 103 -7.39 11.41 -2.30
N GLY A 104 -6.69 12.12 -3.18
CA GLY A 104 -6.18 11.60 -4.44
C GLY A 104 -5.10 12.49 -5.08
N PRO A 105 -4.43 11.99 -6.13
CA PRO A 105 -4.60 10.67 -6.75
C PRO A 105 -3.76 9.57 -6.09
N THR A 106 -4.10 8.32 -6.38
CA THR A 106 -3.30 7.13 -6.08
C THR A 106 -2.22 6.92 -7.15
N ILE A 107 -0.95 6.84 -6.76
CA ILE A 107 0.20 6.74 -7.69
C ILE A 107 1.17 5.60 -7.37
N ASN A 108 0.77 4.65 -6.52
CA ASN A 108 1.54 3.46 -6.21
C ASN A 108 1.89 2.66 -7.47
N ILE A 109 3.08 2.08 -7.54
CA ILE A 109 3.49 1.30 -8.72
C ILE A 109 2.68 0.01 -8.81
N VAL A 110 2.12 -0.29 -9.99
CA VAL A 110 1.50 -1.60 -10.25
C VAL A 110 2.62 -2.64 -10.38
N ARG A 111 3.01 -3.22 -9.24
CA ARG A 111 4.09 -4.21 -9.14
C ARG A 111 3.66 -5.58 -9.68
N ASP A 112 2.44 -5.98 -9.35
CA ASP A 112 1.83 -7.26 -9.72
C ASP A 112 0.40 -7.00 -10.20
N PRO A 113 -0.07 -7.66 -11.28
CA PRO A 113 -1.41 -7.44 -11.80
C PRO A 113 -2.53 -7.89 -10.85
N ARG A 114 -2.24 -8.74 -9.84
CA ARG A 114 -3.25 -9.21 -8.87
C ARG A 114 -3.61 -8.18 -7.80
N TRP A 115 -2.87 -7.09 -7.70
CA TRP A 115 -3.10 -6.10 -6.65
C TRP A 115 -4.51 -5.51 -6.73
N GLY A 116 -5.28 -5.61 -5.64
CA GLY A 116 -6.70 -5.25 -5.60
C GLY A 116 -7.01 -3.78 -5.89
N ARG A 117 -6.01 -2.90 -5.87
CA ARG A 117 -6.13 -1.47 -6.22
C ARG A 117 -5.32 -1.09 -7.46
N ALA A 118 -4.93 -2.05 -8.30
CA ALA A 118 -4.20 -1.78 -9.54
C ALA A 118 -4.99 -0.81 -10.45
N PHE A 119 -6.31 -0.99 -10.57
CA PHE A 119 -7.20 -0.08 -11.31
C PHE A 119 -7.17 1.38 -10.82
N GLU A 120 -6.90 1.58 -9.53
CA GLU A 120 -6.92 2.88 -8.87
C GLU A 120 -5.63 3.67 -9.13
N SER A 121 -4.56 2.99 -9.55
CA SER A 121 -3.28 3.61 -9.85
C SER A 121 -3.02 3.73 -11.35
N TYR A 122 -1.98 4.48 -11.70
CA TYR A 122 -1.66 4.82 -13.08
C TYR A 122 -0.85 3.77 -13.83
N SER A 123 0.24 3.22 -13.27
CA SER A 123 1.17 2.43 -14.08
C SER A 123 2.17 1.57 -13.28
N GLU A 124 2.74 0.57 -13.94
CA GLU A 124 3.97 -0.13 -13.52
C GLU A 124 5.24 0.72 -13.71
N ASP A 125 5.16 1.84 -14.44
CA ASP A 125 6.29 2.72 -14.72
C ASP A 125 6.25 4.02 -13.89
N PRO A 126 7.30 4.32 -13.11
CA PRO A 126 7.32 5.49 -12.24
C PRO A 126 7.31 6.83 -12.98
N TYR A 127 7.86 6.88 -14.21
CA TYR A 127 7.83 8.11 -15.00
C TYR A 127 6.40 8.40 -15.48
N LEU A 128 5.70 7.39 -16.02
CA LEU A 128 4.30 7.55 -16.44
C LEU A 128 3.41 7.90 -15.24
N ALA A 129 3.48 7.13 -14.14
CA ALA A 129 2.70 7.39 -12.93
C ALA A 129 2.93 8.82 -12.39
N GLY A 130 4.19 9.25 -12.31
CA GLY A 130 4.54 10.60 -11.87
C GLY A 130 4.03 11.71 -12.82
N GLN A 131 4.07 11.51 -14.15
CA GLN A 131 3.53 12.50 -15.10
C GLN A 131 2.01 12.64 -15.00
N MET A 132 1.30 11.50 -14.92
CA MET A 132 -0.17 11.50 -14.87
C MET A 132 -0.67 12.06 -13.54
N GLY A 133 -0.10 11.61 -12.42
CA GLY A 133 -0.43 12.12 -11.09
C GLY A 133 -0.13 13.62 -10.95
N ALA A 134 1.00 14.11 -11.48
CA ALA A 134 1.31 15.53 -11.42
C ALA A 134 0.29 16.39 -12.19
N ALA A 135 -0.18 15.89 -13.34
CA ALA A 135 -1.17 16.59 -14.13
C ALA A 135 -2.55 16.60 -13.47
N ASP A 136 -2.96 15.47 -12.89
CA ASP A 136 -4.19 15.35 -12.11
C ASP A 136 -4.20 16.35 -10.94
N ILE A 137 -3.14 16.34 -10.12
CA ILE A 137 -2.98 17.27 -8.99
C ILE A 137 -3.04 18.74 -9.43
N ASP A 138 -2.39 19.08 -10.55
CA ASP A 138 -2.49 20.44 -11.13
C ASP A 138 -3.93 20.76 -11.56
N GLY A 139 -4.69 19.77 -12.03
CA GLY A 139 -6.13 19.86 -12.32
C GLY A 139 -6.95 20.17 -11.07
N VAL A 140 -6.86 19.33 -10.04
CA VAL A 140 -7.59 19.47 -8.76
C VAL A 140 -7.27 20.82 -8.11
N GLN A 141 -5.97 21.10 -7.92
CA GLN A 141 -5.52 22.32 -7.25
C GLN A 141 -5.86 23.61 -8.02
N SER A 142 -6.01 23.54 -9.35
CA SER A 142 -6.46 24.69 -10.14
C SER A 142 -7.89 25.13 -9.82
N GLN A 143 -8.71 24.27 -9.21
CA GLN A 143 -10.07 24.59 -8.77
C GLN A 143 -10.11 25.22 -7.37
N GLY A 144 -8.98 25.23 -6.65
CA GLY A 144 -8.88 25.72 -5.29
C GLY A 144 -9.18 24.67 -4.22
N VAL A 145 -9.03 23.39 -4.55
CA VAL A 145 -9.11 22.24 -3.63
C VAL A 145 -7.70 21.67 -3.46
N MET A 146 -7.32 21.31 -2.24
CA MET A 146 -6.02 20.67 -1.97
C MET A 146 -6.03 19.25 -2.53
N ALA A 147 -4.93 18.81 -3.15
CA ALA A 147 -4.79 17.40 -3.53
C ALA A 147 -3.86 16.67 -2.55
N GLN A 148 -4.19 15.42 -2.25
CA GLN A 148 -3.43 14.54 -1.36
C GLN A 148 -2.91 13.30 -2.11
N VAL A 149 -1.65 13.36 -2.53
CA VAL A 149 -1.02 12.24 -3.25
C VAL A 149 -0.89 11.01 -2.33
N LYS A 150 -1.32 9.83 -2.79
CA LYS A 150 -1.34 8.61 -1.97
C LYS A 150 -0.84 7.36 -2.73
N HIS A 151 -0.39 6.31 -2.05
CA HIS A 151 -0.10 6.17 -0.63
C HIS A 151 1.41 6.02 -0.46
N TRP A 152 2.02 6.90 0.32
CA TRP A 152 3.45 6.95 0.56
C TRP A 152 3.85 5.96 1.68
N ALA A 153 4.56 4.87 1.43
CA ALA A 153 5.01 4.35 0.14
C ALA A 153 5.08 2.82 0.19
N VAL A 154 5.36 2.17 -0.95
CA VAL A 154 5.55 0.71 -1.03
C VAL A 154 4.31 -0.06 -0.57
N TYR A 155 3.13 0.45 -0.93
CA TYR A 155 1.84 -0.21 -0.72
C TYR A 155 1.35 -0.71 -2.08
N ASN A 156 1.55 -2.01 -2.33
CA ASN A 156 1.37 -2.64 -3.64
C ASN A 156 0.72 -4.03 -3.54
N GLN A 157 0.11 -4.33 -2.38
CA GLN A 157 -0.74 -5.50 -2.11
C GLN A 157 -1.76 -5.10 -1.02
N GLU A 158 -2.94 -5.70 -1.03
CA GLU A 158 -3.97 -5.49 0.01
C GLU A 158 -3.89 -6.55 1.11
N GLU A 159 -3.43 -7.75 0.78
CA GLU A 159 -3.30 -8.88 1.68
C GLU A 159 -2.40 -8.54 2.89
N ASN A 160 -2.92 -8.72 4.10
CA ASN A 160 -2.29 -8.37 5.39
C ASN A 160 -1.98 -6.88 5.62
N ARG A 161 -2.56 -5.96 4.84
CA ARG A 161 -2.34 -4.51 5.00
C ARG A 161 -2.57 -4.05 6.44
N ASN A 162 -1.84 -3.03 6.86
CA ASN A 162 -1.92 -2.43 8.20
C ASN A 162 -1.51 -3.36 9.35
N THR A 163 -0.69 -4.37 9.03
CA THR A 163 -0.13 -5.31 10.01
C THR A 163 1.38 -5.45 9.81
N THR A 164 2.07 -6.04 10.79
CA THR A 164 3.49 -6.39 10.63
C THR A 164 3.73 -7.49 9.60
N ALA A 165 2.69 -8.18 9.11
CA ALA A 165 2.82 -9.26 8.15
C ALA A 165 2.95 -8.75 6.70
N ASP A 166 2.45 -7.55 6.40
CA ASP A 166 2.71 -6.83 5.14
C ASP A 166 4.03 -6.04 5.22
N ASN A 167 5.12 -6.76 5.51
CA ASN A 167 6.46 -6.17 5.59
C ASN A 167 7.23 -6.34 4.28
N ALA A 168 7.23 -5.30 3.45
CA ALA A 168 8.04 -5.20 2.25
C ALA A 168 9.53 -5.13 2.60
N VAL A 169 10.26 -6.21 2.28
CA VAL A 169 11.72 -6.28 2.35
C VAL A 169 12.29 -5.83 1.01
N ILE A 170 12.86 -4.62 1.01
CA ILE A 170 13.21 -3.88 -0.20
C ILE A 170 14.53 -3.13 -0.02
N ASP A 171 15.36 -3.12 -1.06
CA ASP A 171 16.62 -2.38 -1.03
C ASP A 171 16.42 -0.87 -1.30
N ASP A 172 17.36 -0.09 -0.78
CA ASP A 172 17.36 1.38 -0.84
C ASP A 172 17.28 1.93 -2.26
N ARG A 173 17.97 1.32 -3.23
CA ARG A 173 17.97 1.78 -4.62
C ARG A 173 16.62 1.59 -5.26
N THR A 174 16.01 0.43 -5.03
CA THR A 174 14.66 0.15 -5.55
C THR A 174 13.61 1.08 -4.95
N VAL A 175 13.70 1.42 -3.64
CA VAL A 175 12.82 2.44 -3.04
C VAL A 175 12.93 3.76 -3.80
N HIS A 176 14.14 4.26 -4.03
CA HIS A 176 14.36 5.59 -4.63
C HIS A 176 13.98 5.64 -6.12
N GLU A 177 14.32 4.61 -6.90
CA GLU A 177 14.14 4.64 -8.36
C GLU A 177 12.75 4.20 -8.83
N ILE A 178 12.08 3.32 -8.08
CA ILE A 178 10.77 2.78 -8.46
C ILE A 178 9.64 3.41 -7.64
N TYR A 179 9.68 3.26 -6.32
CA TYR A 179 8.50 3.53 -5.48
C TYR A 179 8.39 4.99 -5.01
N ALA A 180 9.51 5.66 -4.74
CA ALA A 180 9.55 7.06 -4.35
C ALA A 180 9.60 8.03 -5.55
N SER A 181 10.16 7.59 -6.68
CA SER A 181 10.42 8.42 -7.87
C SER A 181 9.17 9.11 -8.42
N ALA A 182 8.03 8.40 -8.46
CA ALA A 182 6.76 8.97 -8.92
C ALA A 182 6.30 10.15 -8.03
N PHE A 183 6.38 10.00 -6.70
CA PHE A 183 6.06 11.08 -5.76
C PHE A 183 7.05 12.24 -5.88
N GLY A 184 8.35 11.98 -6.03
CA GLY A 184 9.33 13.03 -6.27
C GLY A 184 9.04 13.85 -7.53
N ASN A 185 8.58 13.19 -8.59
CA ASN A 185 8.12 13.86 -9.82
C ASN A 185 6.91 14.77 -9.55
N VAL A 186 5.92 14.25 -8.83
CA VAL A 186 4.71 14.98 -8.45
C VAL A 186 5.04 16.20 -7.58
N VAL A 187 5.90 16.06 -6.57
CA VAL A 187 6.35 17.17 -5.72
C VAL A 187 7.05 18.24 -6.54
N ALA A 188 7.94 17.86 -7.44
CA ALA A 188 8.68 18.80 -8.27
C ALA A 188 7.80 19.55 -9.27
N LYS A 189 6.77 18.91 -9.84
CA LYS A 189 5.97 19.46 -10.94
C LYS A 189 4.66 20.13 -10.50
N ALA A 190 3.98 19.54 -9.53
CA ALA A 190 2.61 19.92 -9.18
C ALA A 190 2.47 20.45 -7.75
N LYS A 191 3.45 20.17 -6.87
CA LYS A 191 3.45 20.60 -5.46
C LYS A 191 2.13 20.23 -4.77
N PRO A 192 1.87 18.93 -4.54
CA PRO A 192 0.66 18.53 -3.83
C PRO A 192 0.62 19.20 -2.45
N SER A 193 -0.57 19.56 -2.03
CA SER A 193 -0.81 20.21 -0.73
C SER A 193 -0.62 19.23 0.42
N SER A 194 -0.95 17.96 0.17
CA SER A 194 -0.84 16.90 1.16
C SER A 194 -0.30 15.60 0.56
N ALA A 195 0.16 14.71 1.41
CA ALA A 195 0.47 13.32 1.09
C ALA A 195 -0.12 12.40 2.17
N MET A 196 -0.53 11.20 1.79
CA MET A 196 -1.04 10.18 2.73
C MET A 196 0.00 9.09 2.93
N CYS A 197 0.42 8.79 4.16
CA CYS A 197 1.29 7.65 4.44
C CYS A 197 0.50 6.34 4.45
N SER A 198 1.06 5.27 3.87
CA SER A 198 0.37 4.00 3.62
C SER A 198 0.24 3.08 4.84
N TYR A 199 -0.53 2.01 4.66
CA TYR A 199 -0.67 0.90 5.61
C TYR A 199 0.52 -0.06 5.69
N SER A 200 1.41 -0.05 4.70
CA SER A 200 2.49 -1.04 4.56
C SER A 200 3.52 -0.96 5.70
N SER A 201 4.17 -2.08 5.99
CA SER A 201 5.43 -2.11 6.73
C SER A 201 6.59 -2.17 5.74
N ILE A 202 7.63 -1.35 5.94
CA ILE A 202 8.79 -1.28 5.06
C ILE A 202 10.04 -1.58 5.88
N ASN A 203 10.73 -2.67 5.53
CA ASN A 203 11.94 -3.13 6.23
C ASN A 203 11.76 -3.21 7.76
N GLY A 204 10.57 -3.59 8.22
CA GLY A 204 10.20 -3.77 9.63
C GLY A 204 9.67 -2.52 10.34
N THR A 205 9.36 -1.43 9.63
CA THR A 205 8.77 -0.21 10.20
C THR A 205 7.53 0.19 9.41
N TYR A 206 6.40 0.44 10.08
CA TYR A 206 5.18 0.95 9.45
C TYR A 206 5.47 2.23 8.65
N ALA A 207 4.86 2.41 7.49
CA ALA A 207 5.15 3.53 6.60
C ALA A 207 4.89 4.90 7.26
N CYS A 208 3.85 5.00 8.09
CA CYS A 208 3.55 6.20 8.89
C CYS A 208 4.54 6.47 10.05
N GLU A 209 5.42 5.52 10.36
CA GLU A 209 6.53 5.66 11.31
C GLU A 209 7.90 5.68 10.62
N ASN A 210 7.92 5.56 9.29
CA ASN A 210 9.15 5.36 8.55
C ASN A 210 9.88 6.69 8.31
N PRO A 211 11.20 6.79 8.59
CA PRO A 211 12.00 7.99 8.33
C PRO A 211 11.93 8.50 6.89
N TYR A 212 11.55 7.68 5.91
CA TYR A 212 11.34 8.09 4.53
C TYR A 212 10.37 9.28 4.38
N LEU A 213 9.41 9.47 5.29
CA LEU A 213 8.56 10.66 5.34
C LEU A 213 9.38 11.95 5.48
N ASN A 214 10.36 11.96 6.38
CA ASN A 214 11.24 13.09 6.59
C ASN A 214 12.39 13.13 5.59
N ASP A 215 13.10 12.03 5.44
CA ASP A 215 14.39 11.99 4.75
C ASP A 215 14.21 12.07 3.23
N ILE A 216 13.23 11.34 2.68
CA ILE A 216 13.02 11.32 1.23
C ILE A 216 11.95 12.35 0.84
N LEU A 217 10.73 12.25 1.37
CA LEU A 217 9.61 13.09 0.91
C LEU A 217 9.81 14.57 1.29
N LYS A 218 10.03 14.87 2.57
CA LYS A 218 10.19 16.27 3.04
C LYS A 218 11.55 16.87 2.68
N GLN A 219 12.66 16.15 2.89
CA GLN A 219 14.01 16.68 2.70
C GLN A 219 14.48 16.55 1.25
N ASP A 220 14.61 15.33 0.71
CA ASP A 220 15.17 15.13 -0.63
C ASP A 220 14.27 15.71 -1.74
N PHE A 221 12.96 15.49 -1.67
CA PHE A 221 12.01 16.04 -2.65
C PHE A 221 11.53 17.46 -2.32
N GLY A 222 11.77 17.94 -1.09
CA GLY A 222 11.37 19.28 -0.69
C GLY A 222 9.87 19.46 -0.49
N PHE A 223 9.14 18.40 -0.12
CA PHE A 223 7.70 18.48 0.15
C PHE A 223 7.39 19.41 1.34
N ASP A 224 6.62 20.46 1.06
CA ASP A 224 6.35 21.54 2.02
C ASP A 224 4.89 21.59 2.53
N GLY A 225 4.05 20.66 2.06
CA GLY A 225 2.70 20.40 2.55
C GLY A 225 2.65 19.56 3.84
N PHE A 226 1.48 19.04 4.18
CA PHE A 226 1.26 18.20 5.38
C PHE A 226 1.02 16.72 5.05
N ILE A 227 1.45 15.83 5.94
CA ILE A 227 1.29 14.37 5.79
C ILE A 227 0.19 13.86 6.73
N THR A 228 -0.83 13.20 6.17
CA THR A 228 -1.83 12.47 6.96
C THR A 228 -1.49 10.98 7.01
N SER A 229 -1.97 10.29 8.04
CA SER A 229 -2.11 8.83 7.96
C SER A 229 -3.19 8.45 6.94
N ASP A 230 -3.08 7.25 6.37
CA ASP A 230 -4.25 6.52 5.92
C ASP A 230 -5.15 6.18 7.14
N TRP A 231 -6.39 5.78 6.90
CA TRP A 231 -7.43 5.61 7.92
C TRP A 231 -7.11 4.45 8.89
N GLY A 232 -6.61 4.80 10.08
CA GLY A 232 -6.18 3.80 11.07
C GLY A 232 -4.77 3.25 10.83
N ALA A 233 -3.96 3.87 9.97
CA ALA A 233 -2.56 3.52 9.74
C ALA A 233 -1.59 4.08 10.80
N THR A 234 -2.11 4.83 11.78
CA THR A 234 -1.29 5.33 12.88
C THR A 234 -1.13 4.23 13.93
N HIS A 235 0.11 3.89 14.30
CA HIS A 235 0.40 2.87 15.32
C HIS A 235 1.07 3.43 16.58
N SER A 236 1.44 4.70 16.57
CA SER A 236 2.08 5.35 17.71
C SER A 236 2.02 6.88 17.65
N ALA A 237 2.19 7.53 18.80
CA ALA A 237 2.28 8.98 18.88
C ALA A 237 3.69 9.50 18.54
N ALA A 238 4.68 9.22 19.40
CA ALA A 238 6.01 9.80 19.27
C ALA A 238 6.83 9.29 18.06
N PRO A 239 6.89 7.98 17.74
CA PRO A 239 7.54 7.50 16.53
C PRO A 239 6.96 8.11 15.25
N SER A 240 5.64 8.03 15.04
CA SER A 240 4.99 8.61 13.84
C SER A 240 5.23 10.12 13.71
N ALA A 241 5.05 10.87 14.81
CA ALA A 241 5.27 12.32 14.80
C ALA A 241 6.73 12.68 14.48
N ASN A 242 7.70 11.99 15.10
CA ASN A 242 9.11 12.25 14.88
C ASN A 242 9.62 11.76 13.51
N ALA A 243 8.97 10.74 12.93
CA ALA A 243 9.28 10.23 11.60
C ALA A 243 8.83 11.17 10.47
N GLY A 244 7.85 12.03 10.74
CA GLY A 244 7.43 13.08 9.82
C GLY A 244 5.93 13.17 9.59
N MET A 245 5.11 12.31 10.19
CA MET A 245 3.65 12.42 10.07
C MET A 245 3.15 13.73 10.72
N ASP A 246 2.14 14.37 10.13
CA ASP A 246 1.59 15.65 10.58
C ASP A 246 0.16 15.54 11.13
N MET A 247 -0.61 14.55 10.70
CA MET A 247 -2.02 14.40 11.08
C MET A 247 -2.48 12.93 11.13
N GLU A 248 -3.20 12.56 12.17
CA GLU A 248 -3.86 11.25 12.29
C GLU A 248 -5.29 11.28 11.73
N MET A 249 -5.70 10.22 11.02
CA MET A 249 -7.07 10.00 10.56
C MET A 249 -7.57 8.57 10.91
N PRO A 250 -8.89 8.39 11.12
CA PRO A 250 -9.94 9.42 11.23
C PRO A 250 -10.02 10.06 12.62
N GLY A 251 -9.46 9.41 13.63
CA GLY A 251 -9.67 9.70 15.04
C GLY A 251 -8.51 10.46 15.67
N GLN A 252 -8.31 10.20 16.96
CA GLN A 252 -7.32 10.88 17.81
C GLN A 252 -6.62 9.91 18.76
N ASP A 253 -6.57 8.63 18.40
CA ASP A 253 -6.13 7.53 19.27
C ASP A 253 -4.67 7.74 19.70
N PHE A 254 -3.84 8.26 18.80
CA PHE A 254 -2.43 8.54 19.05
C PHE A 254 -2.10 10.03 19.08
N PHE A 255 -2.70 10.85 18.21
CA PHE A 255 -2.39 12.28 18.06
C PHE A 255 -3.28 13.19 18.90
N GLY A 256 -4.21 12.64 19.69
CA GLY A 256 -4.92 13.37 20.74
C GLY A 256 -4.14 13.46 22.06
N THR A 257 -4.66 12.85 23.12
CA THR A 257 -4.09 12.93 24.48
C THR A 257 -2.69 12.30 24.57
N THR A 258 -2.44 11.24 23.80
CA THR A 258 -1.17 10.51 23.81
C THR A 258 -0.03 11.38 23.27
N LEU A 259 -0.22 12.05 22.12
CA LEU A 259 0.75 12.99 21.57
C LEU A 259 0.93 14.21 22.47
N LYS A 260 -0.15 14.76 23.06
CA LYS A 260 -0.04 15.85 24.04
C LYS A 260 0.90 15.48 25.19
N THR A 261 0.76 14.27 25.73
CA THR A 261 1.63 13.74 26.79
C THR A 261 3.07 13.55 26.30
N ALA A 262 3.25 13.05 25.08
CA ALA A 262 4.57 12.90 24.47
C ALA A 262 5.29 14.26 24.29
N VAL A 263 4.56 15.33 23.95
CA VAL A 263 5.09 16.68 23.86
C VAL A 263 5.46 17.23 25.24
N GLN A 264 4.58 17.10 26.22
CA GLN A 264 4.81 17.59 27.58
C GLN A 264 5.99 16.88 28.28
N SER A 265 6.20 15.60 27.97
CA SER A 265 7.33 14.81 28.47
C SER A 265 8.63 14.98 27.66
N GLY A 266 8.58 15.70 26.53
CA GLY A 266 9.73 15.94 25.66
C GLY A 266 10.11 14.78 24.74
N GLN A 267 9.29 13.72 24.66
CA GLN A 267 9.47 12.63 23.68
C GLN A 267 9.21 13.12 22.24
N VAL A 268 8.32 14.09 22.07
CA VAL A 268 8.14 14.87 20.84
C VAL A 268 8.50 16.31 21.17
N PRO A 269 9.51 16.91 20.51
CA PRO A 269 9.82 18.31 20.74
C PRO A 269 8.64 19.22 20.42
N GLN A 270 8.41 20.29 21.21
CA GLN A 270 7.38 21.29 20.87
C GLN A 270 7.56 21.84 19.45
N SER A 271 8.80 22.00 18.99
CA SER A 271 9.12 22.43 17.62
C SER A 271 8.64 21.45 16.55
N ARG A 272 8.49 20.16 16.87
CA ARG A 272 7.94 19.16 15.95
C ARG A 272 6.44 19.38 15.80
N LEU A 273 5.70 19.51 16.90
CA LEU A 273 4.27 19.85 16.87
C LEU A 273 4.02 21.18 16.16
N ASP A 274 4.88 22.18 16.41
CA ASP A 274 4.79 23.47 15.74
C ASP A 274 4.98 23.36 14.21
N ASP A 275 5.87 22.50 13.73
CA ASP A 275 6.04 22.23 12.29
C ASP A 275 4.83 21.50 11.69
N MET A 276 4.24 20.53 12.40
CA MET A 276 3.02 19.83 11.97
C MET A 276 1.88 20.82 11.70
N VAL A 277 1.60 21.68 12.69
CA VAL A 277 0.56 22.72 12.59
C VAL A 277 0.92 23.78 11.55
N THR A 278 2.20 24.14 11.44
CA THR A 278 2.68 25.09 10.41
C THR A 278 2.36 24.60 9.00
N ARG A 279 2.55 23.31 8.72
CA ARG A 279 2.28 22.71 7.41
C ARG A 279 0.79 22.73 7.07
N ILE A 280 -0.07 22.42 8.02
CA ILE A 280 -1.54 22.45 7.83
C ILE A 280 -2.00 23.89 7.59
N LEU A 281 -1.67 24.82 8.49
CA LEU A 281 -2.04 26.24 8.36
C LEU A 281 -1.51 26.86 7.07
N ARG A 282 -0.31 26.47 6.62
CA ARG A 282 0.28 26.95 5.37
C ARG A 282 -0.64 26.64 4.19
N GLU A 283 -1.12 25.41 4.08
CA GLU A 283 -1.99 25.02 2.98
C GLU A 283 -3.37 25.67 3.10
N GLU A 284 -3.96 25.73 4.29
CA GLU A 284 -5.22 26.46 4.51
C GLU A 284 -5.13 27.93 4.06
N PHE A 285 -3.99 28.60 4.30
CA PHE A 285 -3.75 29.94 3.78
C PHE A 285 -3.47 29.98 2.27
N ARG A 286 -2.72 29.01 1.72
CA ARG A 286 -2.41 28.94 0.27
C ARG A 286 -3.68 28.78 -0.57
N PHE A 287 -4.62 27.97 -0.08
CA PHE A 287 -5.90 27.70 -0.74
C PHE A 287 -7.00 28.68 -0.32
N GLY A 288 -6.69 29.63 0.58
CA GLY A 288 -7.56 30.75 0.90
C GLY A 288 -8.72 30.40 1.83
N LEU A 289 -8.67 29.28 2.56
CA LEU A 289 -9.76 28.82 3.43
C LEU A 289 -10.08 29.81 4.57
N PHE A 290 -9.08 30.56 5.04
CA PHE A 290 -9.30 31.64 6.01
C PHE A 290 -10.11 32.82 5.45
N ASP A 291 -9.97 33.11 4.16
CA ASP A 291 -10.62 34.26 3.53
C ASP A 291 -11.95 33.84 2.86
N HIS A 292 -12.03 32.57 2.42
CA HIS A 292 -13.17 31.95 1.72
C HIS A 292 -13.39 30.51 2.22
N PRO A 293 -13.91 30.32 3.44
CA PRO A 293 -14.17 28.98 3.96
C PRO A 293 -15.21 28.25 3.11
N SER A 294 -14.98 26.96 2.86
CA SER A 294 -15.87 26.12 2.06
C SER A 294 -17.22 25.93 2.74
N PRO A 295 -18.35 26.11 2.04
CA PRO A 295 -19.68 25.86 2.60
C PRO A 295 -19.88 24.36 2.85
N ASP A 296 -20.88 23.99 3.66
CA ASP A 296 -21.30 22.59 3.82
C ASP A 296 -22.41 22.28 2.80
N THR A 297 -22.03 21.73 1.64
CA THR A 297 -22.91 21.53 0.49
C THR A 297 -22.87 20.08 -0.05
N LEU A 298 -22.80 19.12 0.87
CA LEU A 298 -22.73 17.68 0.58
C LEU A 298 -23.81 17.18 -0.40
N ASP A 299 -25.04 17.70 -0.29
CA ASP A 299 -26.16 17.28 -1.14
C ASP A 299 -26.18 17.97 -2.52
N ALA A 300 -25.26 18.90 -2.80
CA ALA A 300 -25.24 19.63 -4.06
C ALA A 300 -25.08 18.69 -5.26
N ALA A 301 -25.82 18.96 -6.34
CA ALA A 301 -25.61 18.27 -7.61
C ALA A 301 -24.36 18.86 -8.29
N ALA A 302 -23.29 18.08 -8.35
CA ALA A 302 -21.99 18.55 -8.82
C ALA A 302 -21.71 18.13 -10.29
N SER A 303 -22.24 16.98 -10.71
CA SER A 303 -22.08 16.49 -12.08
C SER A 303 -22.73 17.40 -13.12
N THR A 304 -22.02 17.63 -14.22
CA THR A 304 -22.51 18.44 -15.35
C THR A 304 -22.28 17.72 -16.67
N ALA A 305 -23.01 18.10 -17.73
CA ALA A 305 -22.79 17.56 -19.07
C ALA A 305 -21.34 17.74 -19.58
N ALA A 306 -20.63 18.78 -19.11
CA ALA A 306 -19.21 18.95 -19.44
C ALA A 306 -18.33 17.92 -18.72
N HIS A 307 -18.65 17.59 -17.47
CA HIS A 307 -17.94 16.54 -16.72
C HIS A 307 -18.17 15.17 -17.37
N LEU A 308 -19.41 14.87 -17.76
CA LEU A 308 -19.74 13.65 -18.51
C LEU A 308 -18.99 13.57 -19.85
N ALA A 309 -18.84 14.69 -20.56
CA ALA A 309 -18.05 14.73 -21.78
C ALA A 309 -16.56 14.40 -21.54
N VAL A 310 -15.99 14.83 -20.40
CA VAL A 310 -14.63 14.46 -19.99
C VAL A 310 -14.56 12.97 -19.64
N ALA A 311 -15.53 12.44 -18.89
CA ALA A 311 -15.62 11.02 -18.55
C ALA A 311 -15.64 10.15 -19.81
N LYS A 312 -16.52 10.48 -20.77
CA LYS A 312 -16.60 9.81 -22.08
C LYS A 312 -15.27 9.89 -22.84
N LYS A 313 -14.67 11.09 -22.91
CA LYS A 313 -13.40 11.30 -23.62
C LYS A 313 -12.25 10.52 -23.00
N ALA A 314 -12.20 10.43 -21.67
CA ALA A 314 -11.22 9.63 -20.96
C ALA A 314 -11.40 8.14 -21.22
N ALA A 315 -12.63 7.63 -21.23
CA ALA A 315 -12.92 6.25 -21.61
C ALA A 315 -12.53 5.96 -23.08
N GLU A 316 -12.83 6.87 -24.02
CA GLU A 316 -12.48 6.71 -25.44
C GLU A 316 -10.95 6.69 -25.67
N ASP A 317 -10.23 7.59 -25.01
CA ASP A 317 -8.78 7.72 -25.20
C ASP A 317 -7.98 6.70 -24.39
N GLY A 318 -8.54 6.20 -23.29
CA GLY A 318 -7.95 5.18 -22.43
C GLY A 318 -8.17 3.76 -22.93
N THR A 319 -9.25 3.51 -23.67
CA THR A 319 -9.52 2.18 -24.24
C THR A 319 -8.42 1.79 -25.24
N VAL A 320 -7.80 0.64 -25.01
CA VAL A 320 -6.70 0.11 -25.82
C VAL A 320 -7.24 -0.94 -26.79
N LEU A 321 -6.98 -0.78 -28.08
CA LEU A 321 -7.24 -1.82 -29.07
C LEU A 321 -6.07 -2.81 -29.05
N LEU A 322 -6.27 -4.00 -28.49
CA LEU A 322 -5.24 -5.03 -28.35
C LEU A 322 -5.11 -5.90 -29.60
N LYS A 323 -6.24 -6.20 -30.26
CA LYS A 323 -6.28 -7.03 -31.48
C LYS A 323 -7.28 -6.49 -32.48
N ASN A 324 -6.95 -6.56 -33.77
CA ASN A 324 -7.89 -6.31 -34.86
C ASN A 324 -7.48 -7.05 -36.15
N ASP A 325 -8.19 -8.12 -36.49
CA ASP A 325 -8.00 -8.94 -37.70
C ASP A 325 -8.90 -8.44 -38.85
N GLY A 326 -9.00 -7.11 -39.00
CA GLY A 326 -9.71 -6.45 -40.10
C GLY A 326 -11.22 -6.35 -39.95
N LEU A 327 -11.79 -6.70 -38.79
CA LEU A 327 -13.22 -6.54 -38.51
C LEU A 327 -13.59 -5.12 -38.09
N LEU A 328 -12.71 -4.46 -37.33
CA LEU A 328 -12.96 -3.13 -36.77
C LEU A 328 -12.34 -2.00 -37.61
N PRO A 329 -12.98 -0.83 -37.69
CA PRO A 329 -14.28 -0.51 -37.11
C PRO A 329 -15.45 -1.13 -37.89
N LEU A 330 -16.56 -1.33 -37.20
CA LEU A 330 -17.81 -1.84 -37.72
C LEU A 330 -18.41 -0.90 -38.79
N ASP A 331 -18.62 -1.43 -40.00
CA ASP A 331 -19.26 -0.68 -41.09
C ASP A 331 -20.78 -0.80 -40.98
N ALA A 332 -21.41 0.20 -40.36
CA ALA A 332 -22.87 0.26 -40.18
C ALA A 332 -23.68 0.13 -41.49
N ARG A 333 -23.07 0.38 -42.66
CA ARG A 333 -23.75 0.22 -43.97
C ARG A 333 -23.84 -1.23 -44.43
N LYS A 334 -23.07 -2.13 -43.81
CA LYS A 334 -22.99 -3.55 -44.13
C LYS A 334 -23.57 -4.45 -43.04
N LEU A 335 -23.90 -3.86 -41.89
CA LEU A 335 -24.46 -4.58 -40.74
C LEU A 335 -25.98 -4.55 -40.79
N HIS A 336 -26.57 -5.69 -40.47
CA HIS A 336 -27.99 -5.89 -40.24
C HIS A 336 -28.27 -6.28 -38.80
N SER A 337 -27.35 -6.97 -38.13
CA SER A 337 -27.53 -7.40 -36.74
C SER A 337 -26.24 -7.43 -35.91
N VAL A 338 -26.37 -7.10 -34.62
CA VAL A 338 -25.29 -7.14 -33.62
C VAL A 338 -25.79 -7.87 -32.36
N ALA A 339 -25.07 -8.92 -31.97
CA ALA A 339 -25.25 -9.58 -30.68
C ALA A 339 -24.37 -8.90 -29.62
N VAL A 340 -24.98 -8.34 -28.59
CA VAL A 340 -24.26 -7.84 -27.41
C VAL A 340 -24.38 -8.89 -26.31
N ILE A 341 -23.24 -9.42 -25.85
CA ILE A 341 -23.20 -10.61 -25.00
C ILE A 341 -22.37 -10.35 -23.75
N GLY A 342 -22.74 -10.93 -22.61
CA GLY A 342 -21.99 -10.86 -21.35
C GLY A 342 -22.74 -10.04 -20.30
N ASP A 343 -22.65 -10.44 -19.04
CA ASP A 343 -23.39 -9.80 -17.93
C ASP A 343 -23.04 -8.31 -17.79
N GLY A 344 -21.76 -7.99 -17.92
CA GLY A 344 -21.23 -6.62 -17.91
C GLY A 344 -21.65 -5.76 -19.11
N ALA A 345 -22.37 -6.30 -20.10
CA ALA A 345 -22.88 -5.50 -21.22
C ALA A 345 -24.27 -4.89 -20.96
N GLY A 346 -24.98 -5.38 -19.94
CA GLY A 346 -26.35 -4.98 -19.61
C GLY A 346 -26.44 -4.23 -18.28
N LYS A 347 -27.50 -4.50 -17.51
CA LYS A 347 -27.79 -3.85 -16.22
C LYS A 347 -26.66 -3.97 -15.17
N ASN A 348 -25.80 -4.97 -15.30
CA ASN A 348 -24.70 -5.27 -14.38
C ASN A 348 -23.36 -4.74 -14.92
N THR A 349 -23.38 -3.66 -15.71
CA THR A 349 -22.17 -3.07 -16.27
C THR A 349 -21.19 -2.69 -15.16
N LEU A 350 -20.05 -3.38 -15.12
CA LEU A 350 -18.97 -3.00 -14.22
C LEU A 350 -18.19 -1.83 -14.81
N SER A 351 -18.28 -0.68 -14.14
CA SER A 351 -17.77 0.61 -14.60
C SER A 351 -16.79 1.27 -13.62
N SER A 352 -16.58 0.67 -12.44
CA SER A 352 -15.62 1.07 -11.40
C SER A 352 -15.14 -0.17 -10.66
N GLY A 353 -13.96 -0.09 -10.04
CA GLY A 353 -13.60 -1.00 -8.94
C GLY A 353 -14.33 -0.65 -7.64
N GLY A 354 -14.01 -1.39 -6.58
CA GLY A 354 -14.55 -1.21 -5.23
C GLY A 354 -13.70 -0.31 -4.33
N GLY A 355 -13.96 -0.34 -3.02
CA GLY A 355 -13.18 0.39 -2.02
C GLY A 355 -13.49 1.89 -1.93
N SER A 356 -12.57 2.64 -1.31
CA SER A 356 -12.62 4.11 -1.19
C SER A 356 -12.74 4.82 -2.55
N ALA A 357 -12.22 4.21 -3.62
CA ALA A 357 -12.28 4.73 -4.99
C ALA A 357 -13.66 4.61 -5.67
N HIS A 358 -14.61 3.88 -5.07
CA HIS A 358 -15.92 3.66 -5.68
C HIS A 358 -16.77 4.93 -5.66
N ILE A 359 -17.32 5.30 -6.82
CA ILE A 359 -18.20 6.46 -6.96
C ILE A 359 -19.58 6.03 -7.46
N ALA A 360 -20.60 6.30 -6.65
CA ALA A 360 -22.00 6.18 -7.05
C ALA A 360 -22.39 7.37 -7.96
N GLY A 361 -22.04 7.28 -9.24
CA GLY A 361 -22.29 8.32 -10.24
C GLY A 361 -23.77 8.60 -10.51
N THR A 362 -24.07 9.56 -11.39
CA THR A 362 -25.47 9.94 -11.71
C THR A 362 -26.25 8.90 -12.54
N GLY A 363 -25.58 7.83 -12.99
CA GLY A 363 -26.16 6.74 -13.76
C GLY A 363 -25.25 6.31 -14.92
N THR A 364 -25.07 5.00 -15.06
CA THR A 364 -24.20 4.39 -16.07
C THR A 364 -24.96 4.06 -17.35
N VAL A 365 -24.42 4.48 -18.49
CA VAL A 365 -24.91 4.06 -19.81
C VAL A 365 -24.35 2.69 -20.12
N THR A 366 -25.21 1.66 -20.14
CA THR A 366 -24.79 0.29 -20.41
C THR A 366 -24.22 0.16 -21.83
N PRO A 367 -23.27 -0.76 -22.06
CA PRO A 367 -22.78 -1.05 -23.40
C PRO A 367 -23.87 -1.40 -24.40
N PHE A 368 -24.85 -2.21 -24.00
CA PHE A 368 -25.99 -2.53 -24.85
C PHE A 368 -26.75 -1.28 -25.29
N ASP A 369 -27.08 -0.38 -24.36
CA ASP A 369 -27.82 0.85 -24.68
C ASP A 369 -26.99 1.80 -25.57
N GLY A 370 -25.70 1.94 -25.28
CA GLY A 370 -24.78 2.76 -26.08
C GLY A 370 -24.62 2.25 -27.51
N ILE A 371 -24.40 0.93 -27.69
CA ILE A 371 -24.28 0.28 -29.00
C ILE A 371 -25.59 0.41 -29.76
N LYS A 372 -26.73 0.13 -29.12
CA LYS A 372 -28.06 0.21 -29.74
C LYS A 372 -28.38 1.64 -30.18
N ALA A 373 -28.10 2.63 -29.33
CA ALA A 373 -28.29 4.04 -29.66
C ALA A 373 -27.44 4.46 -30.87
N ARG A 374 -26.17 4.03 -30.91
CA ARG A 374 -25.26 4.37 -32.02
C ARG A 374 -25.58 3.62 -33.31
N ALA A 375 -26.01 2.36 -33.24
CA ALA A 375 -26.35 1.55 -34.40
C ALA A 375 -27.60 2.09 -35.13
N GLY A 376 -28.56 2.64 -34.37
CA GLY A 376 -29.79 3.21 -34.90
C GLY A 376 -30.81 2.16 -35.36
N ALA A 377 -31.96 2.60 -35.86
CA ALA A 377 -33.11 1.72 -36.14
C ALA A 377 -32.93 0.73 -37.32
N GLY A 378 -31.83 0.85 -38.08
CA GLY A 378 -31.58 0.01 -39.27
C GLY A 378 -30.79 -1.26 -39.00
N ILE A 379 -30.28 -1.45 -37.77
CA ILE A 379 -29.48 -2.59 -37.34
C ILE A 379 -30.17 -3.19 -36.11
N ASP A 380 -30.44 -4.49 -36.14
CA ASP A 380 -31.04 -5.20 -35.02
C ASP A 380 -29.97 -5.45 -33.94
N VAL A 381 -30.14 -4.87 -32.76
CA VAL A 381 -29.21 -5.02 -31.64
C VAL A 381 -29.93 -5.76 -30.53
N GLU A 382 -29.49 -6.99 -30.29
CA GLU A 382 -30.04 -7.91 -29.30
C GLU A 382 -29.01 -8.20 -28.20
N TYR A 383 -29.51 -8.48 -27.00
CA TYR A 383 -28.69 -8.76 -25.81
C TYR A 383 -28.89 -10.19 -25.31
N ALA A 384 -27.80 -10.86 -24.91
CA ALA A 384 -27.84 -12.07 -24.10
C ALA A 384 -26.82 -12.00 -22.96
N GLN A 385 -27.24 -12.33 -21.74
CA GLN A 385 -26.39 -12.22 -20.55
C GLN A 385 -25.16 -13.15 -20.62
N GLY A 386 -25.31 -14.38 -21.12
CA GLY A 386 -24.19 -15.30 -21.39
C GLY A 386 -23.52 -15.94 -20.16
N ASN A 387 -23.33 -15.20 -19.08
CA ASN A 387 -22.76 -15.67 -17.81
C ASN A 387 -23.45 -14.96 -16.62
N LEU A 388 -22.92 -15.12 -15.41
CA LEU A 388 -23.51 -14.60 -14.18
C LEU A 388 -22.76 -13.39 -13.58
N GLY A 389 -21.84 -12.80 -14.34
CA GLY A 389 -21.00 -11.69 -13.86
C GLY A 389 -19.94 -12.11 -12.84
N ALA A 390 -18.83 -11.37 -12.78
CA ALA A 390 -17.87 -11.49 -11.69
C ALA A 390 -18.48 -10.93 -10.39
N GLY A 391 -18.34 -11.65 -9.26
CA GLY A 391 -18.73 -11.16 -7.93
C GLY A 391 -20.23 -11.01 -7.63
N SER A 392 -21.12 -11.16 -8.61
CA SER A 392 -22.55 -10.95 -8.44
C SER A 392 -23.20 -11.99 -7.53
N ALA A 393 -23.97 -11.52 -6.54
CA ALA A 393 -24.84 -12.39 -5.77
C ALA A 393 -25.84 -13.10 -6.68
N LEU A 394 -26.00 -14.41 -6.50
CA LEU A 394 -27.04 -15.16 -7.21
C LEU A 394 -28.42 -14.74 -6.69
N PRO A 395 -29.48 -14.84 -7.50
CA PRO A 395 -30.84 -14.58 -7.04
C PRO A 395 -31.15 -15.37 -5.76
N PRO A 396 -31.66 -14.72 -4.69
CA PRO A 396 -31.97 -15.38 -3.44
C PRO A 396 -32.87 -16.60 -3.64
N ILE A 397 -32.58 -17.69 -2.93
CA ILE A 397 -33.42 -18.88 -3.02
C ILE A 397 -34.83 -18.55 -2.52
N GLU A 398 -35.84 -18.81 -3.34
CA GLU A 398 -37.23 -18.54 -3.01
C GLU A 398 -37.62 -19.21 -1.68
N SER A 399 -38.29 -18.46 -0.79
CA SER A 399 -38.69 -18.98 0.53
C SER A 399 -39.52 -20.27 0.46
N SER A 400 -40.28 -20.47 -0.62
CA SER A 400 -41.04 -21.69 -0.87
C SER A 400 -40.19 -22.94 -1.10
N ALA A 401 -38.92 -22.78 -1.48
CA ALA A 401 -37.97 -23.88 -1.62
C ALA A 401 -37.25 -24.21 -0.29
N LEU A 402 -37.41 -23.37 0.74
CA LEU A 402 -36.73 -23.49 2.04
C LEU A 402 -37.73 -23.87 3.13
N LYS A 403 -37.30 -24.75 4.04
CA LYS A 403 -38.13 -25.18 5.16
C LYS A 403 -37.33 -25.29 6.46
N PRO A 404 -37.79 -24.72 7.58
CA PRO A 404 -37.04 -24.75 8.83
C PRO A 404 -37.08 -26.16 9.45
N PRO A 405 -36.19 -26.47 10.41
CA PRO A 405 -36.14 -27.77 11.07
C PRO A 405 -37.45 -28.18 11.76
N SER A 406 -38.25 -27.19 12.19
CA SER A 406 -39.59 -27.42 12.76
C SER A 406 -40.60 -28.03 11.77
N GLY A 407 -40.31 -27.98 10.46
CA GLY A 407 -41.19 -28.47 9.41
C GLY A 407 -42.46 -27.64 9.19
N THR A 408 -42.60 -26.49 9.85
CA THR A 408 -43.79 -25.61 9.76
C THR A 408 -43.39 -24.21 9.30
N GLY A 409 -44.05 -23.69 8.26
CA GLY A 409 -43.68 -22.42 7.61
C GLY A 409 -42.72 -22.57 6.43
N SER A 410 -42.21 -21.45 5.94
CA SER A 410 -41.25 -21.33 4.82
C SER A 410 -40.05 -20.49 5.26
N GLY A 411 -38.83 -20.86 4.83
CA GLY A 411 -37.58 -20.22 5.23
C GLY A 411 -36.62 -21.14 5.98
N LEU A 412 -35.56 -20.57 6.56
CA LEU A 412 -34.58 -21.28 7.40
C LEU A 412 -34.65 -20.79 8.84
N GLN A 413 -34.29 -21.64 9.81
CA GLN A 413 -34.13 -21.19 11.20
C GLN A 413 -32.78 -20.49 11.33
N GLY A 414 -32.79 -19.18 11.60
CA GLY A 414 -31.63 -18.36 11.91
C GLY A 414 -31.41 -18.26 13.42
N ASP A 415 -30.27 -18.75 13.88
CA ASP A 415 -29.76 -18.64 15.25
C ASP A 415 -28.65 -17.58 15.29
N TYR A 416 -28.86 -16.49 16.03
CA TYR A 416 -27.97 -15.33 16.08
C TYR A 416 -27.24 -15.24 17.41
N TYR A 417 -25.93 -14.97 17.39
CA TYR A 417 -25.04 -14.99 18.56
C TYR A 417 -24.32 -13.65 18.72
N ALA A 418 -24.02 -13.27 19.97
CA ALA A 418 -23.23 -12.07 20.29
C ALA A 418 -21.72 -12.37 20.37
N ASN A 419 -21.24 -13.20 19.45
CA ASN A 419 -19.84 -13.57 19.24
C ASN A 419 -19.64 -14.02 17.78
N THR A 420 -18.40 -14.11 17.32
CA THR A 420 -18.07 -14.49 15.93
C THR A 420 -17.89 -15.99 15.73
N ASP A 421 -17.89 -16.79 16.80
CA ASP A 421 -17.63 -18.23 16.75
C ASP A 421 -18.91 -19.09 16.88
N SER A 422 -20.08 -18.46 16.93
CA SER A 422 -21.39 -19.09 17.14
C SER A 422 -21.45 -19.99 18.38
N SER A 423 -20.67 -19.65 19.42
CA SER A 423 -20.61 -20.43 20.65
C SER A 423 -21.72 -20.05 21.64
N GLY A 424 -22.14 -21.02 22.45
CA GLY A 424 -23.12 -20.80 23.52
C GLY A 424 -24.58 -20.85 23.06
N THR A 425 -25.45 -20.14 23.79
CA THR A 425 -26.89 -20.06 23.48
C THR A 425 -27.16 -18.90 22.54
N PRO A 426 -27.91 -19.09 21.44
CA PRO A 426 -28.31 -17.99 20.57
C PRO A 426 -29.05 -16.90 21.36
N VAL A 427 -28.74 -15.65 21.06
CA VAL A 427 -29.46 -14.48 21.60
C VAL A 427 -30.87 -14.43 21.04
N VAL A 428 -31.02 -14.75 19.74
CA VAL A 428 -32.29 -14.81 19.04
C VAL A 428 -32.30 -16.02 18.11
N THR A 429 -33.41 -16.76 18.14
CA THR A 429 -33.76 -17.78 17.15
C THR A 429 -35.04 -17.36 16.43
N ARG A 430 -35.02 -17.29 15.10
CA ARG A 430 -36.20 -16.94 14.30
C ARG A 430 -36.22 -17.70 12.97
N THR A 431 -37.36 -17.69 12.27
CA THR A 431 -37.44 -18.20 10.90
C THR A 431 -37.28 -17.04 9.93
N ASP A 432 -36.20 -17.05 9.17
CA ASP A 432 -35.90 -16.07 8.14
C ASP A 432 -36.39 -16.62 6.79
N PRO A 433 -37.28 -15.91 6.05
CA PRO A 433 -37.85 -16.41 4.80
C PRO A 433 -36.80 -16.74 3.75
N GLN A 434 -35.70 -15.97 3.73
CA GLN A 434 -34.54 -16.15 2.87
C GLN A 434 -33.31 -15.73 3.67
N VAL A 435 -32.12 -16.22 3.27
CA VAL A 435 -30.85 -15.64 3.70
C VAL A 435 -30.47 -14.62 2.63
N ALA A 436 -30.84 -13.36 2.83
CA ALA A 436 -30.61 -12.26 1.90
C ALA A 436 -30.64 -10.94 2.67
N PHE A 437 -29.58 -10.71 3.45
CA PHE A 437 -29.50 -9.63 4.40
C PHE A 437 -28.40 -8.64 4.03
N THR A 438 -28.74 -7.35 4.12
CA THR A 438 -27.81 -6.23 4.27
C THR A 438 -28.20 -5.58 5.58
N PHE A 439 -27.38 -5.73 6.62
CA PHE A 439 -27.73 -5.27 7.96
C PHE A 439 -27.30 -3.81 8.13
N SER A 440 -28.26 -2.91 8.31
CA SER A 440 -28.01 -1.54 8.73
C SER A 440 -27.95 -1.48 10.27
N GLY A 441 -26.88 -2.03 10.85
CA GLY A 441 -26.66 -2.16 12.30
C GLY A 441 -27.02 -3.54 12.87
N ALA A 442 -27.35 -3.61 14.16
CA ALA A 442 -27.59 -4.87 14.87
C ALA A 442 -28.72 -5.72 14.24
N PRO A 443 -28.53 -7.03 14.00
CA PRO A 443 -29.51 -7.89 13.31
C PRO A 443 -30.73 -8.23 14.17
N ALA A 444 -30.60 -8.08 15.50
CA ALA A 444 -31.68 -8.20 16.47
C ALA A 444 -31.29 -7.52 17.81
N PRO A 445 -32.26 -7.16 18.66
CA PRO A 445 -31.96 -6.68 20.01
C PRO A 445 -31.09 -7.68 20.79
N GLY A 446 -29.99 -7.18 21.37
CA GLY A 446 -29.04 -8.00 22.15
C GLY A 446 -27.91 -8.64 21.33
N VAL A 447 -27.97 -8.57 20.00
CA VAL A 447 -26.85 -8.89 19.11
C VAL A 447 -26.12 -7.58 18.80
N PRO A 448 -24.77 -7.52 18.85
CA PRO A 448 -24.04 -6.31 18.51
C PRO A 448 -24.14 -6.00 17.01
N ALA A 449 -23.85 -4.74 16.63
CA ALA A 449 -23.85 -4.31 15.24
C ALA A 449 -22.69 -4.91 14.43
N THR A 450 -21.57 -5.17 15.10
CA THR A 450 -20.40 -5.88 14.58
C THR A 450 -19.99 -6.98 15.56
N ASN A 451 -19.09 -7.89 15.17
CA ASN A 451 -18.62 -8.99 16.04
C ASN A 451 -19.74 -9.95 16.46
N PHE A 452 -20.60 -10.33 15.51
CA PHE A 452 -21.68 -11.29 15.72
C PHE A 452 -21.59 -12.46 14.75
N SER A 453 -22.40 -13.50 14.96
CA SER A 453 -22.52 -14.61 14.02
C SER A 453 -23.96 -15.10 13.91
N ALA A 454 -24.26 -15.78 12.82
CA ALA A 454 -25.56 -16.37 12.55
C ALA A 454 -25.42 -17.74 11.89
N LYS A 455 -26.29 -18.67 12.28
CA LYS A 455 -26.42 -19.99 11.66
C LYS A 455 -27.83 -20.17 11.11
N TRP A 456 -27.97 -20.42 9.81
CA TRP A 456 -29.25 -20.75 9.20
C TRP A 456 -29.33 -22.23 8.87
N THR A 457 -30.28 -22.95 9.47
CA THR A 457 -30.47 -24.39 9.26
C THR A 457 -31.85 -24.72 8.74
N GLY A 458 -31.96 -25.80 7.96
CA GLY A 458 -33.23 -26.31 7.45
C GLY A 458 -33.04 -27.22 6.25
N THR A 459 -34.05 -27.28 5.38
CA THR A 459 -33.99 -28.07 4.15
C THR A 459 -34.29 -27.23 2.92
N LEU A 460 -33.58 -27.54 1.83
CA LEU A 460 -33.79 -27.02 0.49
C LEU A 460 -34.48 -28.07 -0.37
N THR A 461 -35.54 -27.72 -1.09
CA THR A 461 -36.25 -28.61 -2.02
C THR A 461 -36.24 -28.03 -3.43
N ALA A 462 -35.53 -28.70 -4.34
CA ALA A 462 -35.42 -28.28 -5.73
C ALA A 462 -36.75 -28.49 -6.50
N PRO A 463 -37.20 -27.54 -7.33
CA PRO A 463 -38.40 -27.72 -8.17
C PRO A 463 -38.15 -28.63 -9.38
N ALA A 464 -36.91 -28.73 -9.85
CA ALA A 464 -36.51 -29.56 -11.00
C ALA A 464 -35.25 -30.38 -10.68
N THR A 465 -35.09 -31.53 -11.33
CA THR A 465 -33.91 -32.39 -11.19
C THR A 465 -32.80 -31.87 -12.10
N GLY A 466 -31.59 -31.69 -11.55
CA GLY A 466 -30.40 -31.30 -12.30
C GLY A 466 -29.35 -30.66 -11.41
N THR A 467 -28.30 -30.13 -12.02
CA THR A 467 -27.24 -29.41 -11.31
C THR A 467 -27.61 -27.95 -11.14
N TYR A 468 -27.76 -27.51 -9.89
CA TYR A 468 -27.97 -26.11 -9.54
C TYR A 468 -26.62 -25.44 -9.29
N THR A 469 -26.50 -24.16 -9.65
CA THR A 469 -25.41 -23.33 -9.12
C THR A 469 -25.91 -22.70 -7.84
N LEU A 470 -25.34 -23.04 -6.69
CA LEU A 470 -25.58 -22.34 -5.43
C LEU A 470 -24.53 -21.25 -5.26
N GLY A 471 -24.91 -20.11 -4.71
CA GLY A 471 -24.03 -18.97 -4.46
C GLY A 471 -24.21 -18.48 -3.04
N LEU A 472 -23.10 -18.20 -2.37
CA LEU A 472 -23.08 -17.58 -1.06
C LEU A 472 -22.25 -16.30 -1.17
N THR A 473 -22.92 -15.18 -0.97
CA THR A 473 -22.30 -13.85 -0.90
C THR A 473 -22.20 -13.46 0.55
N SER A 474 -21.03 -13.02 1.02
CA SER A 474 -20.90 -12.46 2.36
C SER A 474 -19.81 -11.41 2.46
N ASP A 475 -20.02 -10.47 3.37
CA ASP A 475 -19.03 -9.57 3.93
C ASP A 475 -18.56 -10.18 5.26
N ASP A 476 -17.27 -10.51 5.35
CA ASP A 476 -16.66 -11.49 6.28
C ASP A 476 -17.09 -12.95 6.07
N GLY A 477 -16.76 -13.82 7.02
CA GLY A 477 -16.73 -15.25 6.83
C GLY A 477 -18.09 -15.93 6.71
N SER A 478 -18.27 -16.76 5.69
CA SER A 478 -19.44 -17.64 5.57
C SER A 478 -19.14 -19.01 4.98
N ARG A 479 -19.99 -19.99 5.25
CA ARG A 479 -19.92 -21.36 4.70
C ARG A 479 -21.29 -21.87 4.34
N LEU A 480 -21.37 -22.67 3.27
CA LEU A 480 -22.57 -23.42 2.92
C LEU A 480 -22.29 -24.91 2.99
N LEU A 481 -23.11 -25.62 3.77
CA LEU A 481 -23.18 -27.06 3.79
C LEU A 481 -24.47 -27.53 3.13
N VAL A 482 -24.37 -28.52 2.24
CA VAL A 482 -25.52 -29.20 1.63
C VAL A 482 -25.39 -30.70 1.88
N GLY A 483 -26.41 -31.30 2.49
CA GLY A 483 -26.38 -32.72 2.88
C GLY A 483 -25.29 -33.04 3.90
N GLY A 484 -24.85 -32.04 4.69
CA GLY A 484 -23.76 -32.16 5.65
C GLY A 484 -22.35 -32.08 5.04
N GLN A 485 -22.22 -31.85 3.72
CA GLN A 485 -20.93 -31.59 3.08
C GLN A 485 -20.77 -30.09 2.84
N GLN A 486 -19.64 -29.52 3.24
CA GLN A 486 -19.29 -28.15 2.90
C GLN A 486 -19.05 -28.04 1.39
N VAL A 487 -19.89 -27.27 0.71
CA VAL A 487 -19.81 -27.06 -0.74
C VAL A 487 -19.26 -25.68 -1.09
N ILE A 488 -19.40 -24.70 -0.19
CA ILE A 488 -18.80 -23.37 -0.31
C ILE A 488 -18.08 -23.05 0.99
N ASP A 489 -16.82 -22.61 0.86
CA ASP A 489 -16.02 -22.03 1.94
C ASP A 489 -15.67 -20.60 1.55
N ASN A 490 -16.17 -19.64 2.31
CA ASN A 490 -15.88 -18.22 2.17
C ASN A 490 -15.47 -17.69 3.55
N TRP A 491 -14.65 -18.43 4.28
CA TRP A 491 -14.34 -18.15 5.68
C TRP A 491 -13.09 -17.27 5.83
N GLY A 492 -13.24 -16.12 6.49
CA GLY A 492 -12.18 -15.14 6.72
C GLY A 492 -12.75 -13.72 6.70
N ASP A 493 -11.97 -12.75 7.18
CA ASP A 493 -12.36 -11.34 7.11
C ASP A 493 -12.06 -10.83 5.70
N HIS A 494 -13.08 -10.29 5.03
CA HIS A 494 -12.97 -9.80 3.66
C HIS A 494 -14.20 -8.95 3.32
N GLY A 495 -14.06 -8.04 2.35
CA GLY A 495 -15.22 -7.33 1.79
C GLY A 495 -16.24 -8.27 1.15
N ALA A 496 -17.44 -7.76 0.86
CA ALA A 496 -18.50 -8.54 0.22
C ALA A 496 -18.04 -9.23 -1.08
N GLN A 497 -18.03 -10.57 -1.09
CA GLN A 497 -17.69 -11.39 -2.27
C GLN A 497 -18.63 -12.57 -2.41
N THR A 498 -18.73 -13.13 -3.62
CA THR A 498 -19.57 -14.30 -3.93
C THR A 498 -18.73 -15.51 -4.29
N LYS A 499 -18.93 -16.63 -3.58
CA LYS A 499 -18.42 -17.95 -3.98
C LYS A 499 -19.59 -18.83 -4.45
N THR A 500 -19.34 -19.72 -5.42
CA THR A 500 -20.38 -20.59 -5.99
C THR A 500 -19.98 -22.06 -5.99
N ALA A 501 -20.97 -22.96 -5.94
CA ALA A 501 -20.78 -24.40 -6.06
C ALA A 501 -21.85 -25.05 -6.95
N GLN A 502 -21.45 -26.04 -7.74
CA GLN A 502 -22.35 -26.85 -8.55
C GLN A 502 -22.88 -28.03 -7.72
N VAL A 503 -24.19 -28.06 -7.45
CA VAL A 503 -24.80 -29.08 -6.59
C VAL A 503 -25.89 -29.84 -7.34
N PRO A 504 -25.75 -31.16 -7.54
CA PRO A 504 -26.81 -31.97 -8.13
C PRO A 504 -27.97 -32.13 -7.14
N LEU A 505 -29.15 -31.68 -7.52
CA LEU A 505 -30.38 -31.80 -6.74
C LEU A 505 -31.45 -32.60 -7.51
N THR A 506 -32.28 -33.33 -6.77
CA THR A 506 -33.41 -34.09 -7.34
C THR A 506 -34.71 -33.37 -7.03
N ALA A 507 -35.58 -33.20 -8.03
CA ALA A 507 -36.87 -32.53 -7.88
C ALA A 507 -37.67 -33.13 -6.71
N GLY A 508 -38.18 -32.26 -5.84
CA GLY A 508 -39.04 -32.64 -4.72
C GLY A 508 -38.36 -33.41 -3.59
N GLN A 509 -37.05 -33.67 -3.65
CA GLN A 509 -36.29 -34.30 -2.57
C GLN A 509 -35.67 -33.22 -1.66
N PRO A 510 -36.09 -33.11 -0.38
CA PRO A 510 -35.48 -32.18 0.56
C PRO A 510 -34.04 -32.60 0.89
N VAL A 511 -33.10 -31.65 0.82
CA VAL A 511 -31.72 -31.81 1.28
C VAL A 511 -31.44 -30.86 2.43
N GLN A 512 -30.69 -31.30 3.44
CA GLN A 512 -30.28 -30.43 4.54
C GLN A 512 -29.39 -29.30 4.02
N VAL A 513 -29.62 -28.08 4.51
CA VAL A 513 -28.79 -26.92 4.25
C VAL A 513 -28.44 -26.22 5.55
N GLU A 514 -27.18 -25.83 5.68
CA GLU A 514 -26.66 -25.01 6.77
C GLU A 514 -25.81 -23.90 6.19
N VAL A 515 -26.11 -22.65 6.59
CA VAL A 515 -25.29 -21.48 6.30
C VAL A 515 -24.71 -20.98 7.61
N ASP A 516 -23.39 -20.96 7.70
CA ASP A 516 -22.68 -20.30 8.79
C ASP A 516 -22.22 -18.92 8.32
N TYR A 517 -22.30 -17.93 9.19
CA TYR A 517 -21.87 -16.57 8.93
C TYR A 517 -21.32 -15.93 10.20
N TYR A 518 -20.22 -15.19 10.08
CA TYR A 518 -19.81 -14.25 11.10
C TYR A 518 -19.47 -12.89 10.49
N GLN A 519 -19.58 -11.86 11.30
CA GLN A 519 -19.17 -10.51 10.99
C GLN A 519 -18.10 -10.06 12.00
N GLY A 520 -16.93 -9.68 11.51
CA GLY A 520 -15.75 -9.25 12.26
C GLY A 520 -15.62 -7.73 12.39
N GLY A 521 -16.13 -6.95 11.44
CA GLY A 521 -16.11 -5.48 11.51
C GLY A 521 -16.63 -4.80 10.25
N GLY A 522 -16.95 -3.50 10.32
CA GLY A 522 -17.46 -2.75 9.16
C GLY A 522 -18.93 -3.01 8.85
N ASP A 523 -19.26 -3.07 7.56
CA ASP A 523 -20.59 -3.41 7.06
C ASP A 523 -20.90 -4.91 7.28
N ALA A 524 -22.15 -5.32 7.01
CA ALA A 524 -22.59 -6.67 7.31
C ALA A 524 -23.60 -7.13 6.28
N SER A 525 -23.23 -8.13 5.47
CA SER A 525 -24.11 -8.70 4.46
C SER A 525 -23.92 -10.19 4.27
N VAL A 526 -25.01 -10.89 3.97
CA VAL A 526 -25.00 -12.31 3.60
C VAL A 526 -26.19 -12.68 2.72
N SER A 527 -25.95 -13.40 1.62
CA SER A 527 -27.00 -13.86 0.71
C SER A 527 -26.74 -15.27 0.20
N LEU A 528 -27.70 -16.17 0.39
CA LEU A 528 -27.76 -17.49 -0.23
C LEU A 528 -28.68 -17.44 -1.45
N GLY A 529 -28.10 -17.63 -2.63
CA GLY A 529 -28.80 -17.66 -3.90
C GLY A 529 -28.60 -18.96 -4.67
N TRP A 530 -29.43 -19.16 -5.71
CA TRP A 530 -29.25 -20.27 -6.64
C TRP A 530 -29.63 -19.95 -8.07
N LEU A 531 -29.22 -20.82 -8.99
CA LEU A 531 -29.73 -20.88 -10.35
C LEU A 531 -30.19 -22.29 -10.70
N PRO A 532 -31.42 -22.44 -11.23
CA PRO A 532 -31.95 -23.74 -11.63
C PRO A 532 -31.23 -24.38 -12.84
N PRO A 533 -31.26 -25.71 -12.95
CA PRO A 533 -30.77 -26.44 -14.11
C PRO A 533 -31.60 -26.11 -15.35
N GLY A 534 -30.93 -25.87 -16.48
CA GLY A 534 -31.57 -25.62 -17.77
C GLY A 534 -31.53 -24.16 -18.26
N GLU A 535 -31.04 -23.22 -17.46
CA GLU A 535 -30.61 -21.91 -17.97
C GLU A 535 -29.25 -22.04 -18.67
N ASP A 536 -29.25 -22.52 -19.92
CA ASP A 536 -28.05 -22.54 -20.76
C ASP A 536 -27.73 -21.13 -21.29
N LEU A 537 -27.27 -20.25 -20.40
CA LEU A 537 -26.94 -18.85 -20.74
C LEU A 537 -25.88 -18.79 -21.84
N VAL A 538 -24.89 -19.68 -21.79
CA VAL A 538 -23.83 -19.78 -22.80
C VAL A 538 -24.40 -20.22 -24.14
N GLY A 539 -25.28 -21.23 -24.17
CA GLY A 539 -25.95 -21.67 -25.39
C GLY A 539 -26.90 -20.62 -25.98
N GLN A 540 -27.61 -19.86 -25.14
CA GLN A 540 -28.43 -18.73 -25.58
C GLN A 540 -27.57 -17.63 -26.22
N ALA A 541 -26.43 -17.29 -25.60
CA ALA A 541 -25.47 -16.35 -26.15
C ALA A 541 -24.87 -16.84 -27.47
N ALA A 542 -24.47 -18.11 -27.55
CA ALA A 542 -23.96 -18.72 -28.78
C ALA A 542 -25.02 -18.74 -29.91
N ALA A 543 -26.28 -19.04 -29.57
CA ALA A 543 -27.39 -19.02 -30.54
C ALA A 543 -27.66 -17.60 -31.07
N LEU A 544 -27.63 -16.59 -30.18
CA LEU A 544 -27.74 -15.18 -30.58
C LEU A 544 -26.56 -14.75 -31.46
N ALA A 545 -25.33 -15.14 -31.08
CA ALA A 545 -24.14 -14.88 -31.88
C ALA A 545 -24.25 -15.48 -33.29
N ALA A 546 -24.70 -16.73 -33.42
CA ALA A 546 -24.81 -17.44 -34.69
C ALA A 546 -25.76 -16.79 -35.70
N LYS A 547 -26.82 -16.11 -35.22
CA LYS A 547 -27.79 -15.40 -36.09
C LYS A 547 -27.42 -13.94 -36.36
N SER A 548 -26.35 -13.43 -35.75
CA SER A 548 -25.93 -12.03 -35.85
C SER A 548 -24.75 -11.85 -36.80
N ASP A 549 -24.61 -10.69 -37.45
CA ASP A 549 -23.45 -10.45 -38.34
C ASP A 549 -22.14 -10.35 -37.54
N VAL A 550 -22.23 -9.78 -36.33
CA VAL A 550 -21.13 -9.57 -35.38
C VAL A 550 -21.60 -9.89 -33.97
N ALA A 551 -20.71 -10.48 -33.17
CA ALA A 551 -20.89 -10.63 -31.74
C ALA A 551 -19.89 -9.75 -30.98
N VAL A 552 -20.38 -8.97 -30.02
CA VAL A 552 -19.57 -8.17 -29.09
C VAL A 552 -19.75 -8.77 -27.71
N VAL A 553 -18.72 -9.43 -27.20
CA VAL A 553 -18.73 -10.11 -25.90
C VAL A 553 -18.02 -9.23 -24.87
N TYR A 554 -18.71 -8.89 -23.80
CA TYR A 554 -18.13 -8.24 -22.63
C TYR A 554 -17.65 -9.28 -21.65
N ALA A 555 -16.44 -9.07 -21.15
CA ALA A 555 -15.91 -9.80 -20.01
C ALA A 555 -15.27 -8.84 -19.02
N ASN A 556 -15.28 -9.20 -17.74
CA ASN A 556 -14.81 -8.35 -16.66
C ASN A 556 -14.25 -9.17 -15.50
N ASP A 557 -13.43 -8.55 -14.66
CA ASP A 557 -13.10 -9.03 -13.31
C ASP A 557 -13.78 -8.11 -12.28
N TYR A 558 -13.43 -8.21 -11.00
CA TYR A 558 -13.80 -7.24 -9.98
C TYR A 558 -12.62 -7.09 -9.03
N GLU A 559 -12.07 -5.88 -8.97
CA GLU A 559 -10.97 -5.47 -8.11
C GLU A 559 -11.47 -4.49 -7.06
N SER A 560 -10.99 -4.61 -5.82
CA SER A 560 -11.39 -3.75 -4.72
C SER A 560 -10.26 -3.58 -3.72
N GLU A 561 -10.21 -2.41 -3.10
CA GLU A 561 -9.47 -2.22 -1.85
C GLU A 561 -9.83 -3.29 -0.81
N GLY A 562 -8.83 -3.71 -0.02
CA GLY A 562 -8.99 -4.66 1.06
C GLY A 562 -8.83 -6.14 0.67
N GLY A 563 -8.71 -6.46 -0.62
CA GLY A 563 -8.44 -7.83 -1.06
C GLY A 563 -7.78 -7.89 -2.42
N ASP A 564 -6.79 -8.77 -2.56
CA ASP A 564 -6.11 -9.02 -3.82
C ASP A 564 -6.78 -10.14 -4.64
N LEU A 565 -6.54 -10.15 -5.95
CA LEU A 565 -6.98 -11.24 -6.83
C LEU A 565 -6.20 -12.53 -6.56
N GLU A 566 -6.92 -13.66 -6.51
CA GLU A 566 -6.31 -15.00 -6.41
C GLU A 566 -5.56 -15.39 -7.72
N ASP A 567 -6.10 -14.99 -8.87
CA ASP A 567 -5.54 -15.23 -10.20
C ASP A 567 -5.90 -14.08 -11.16
N ILE A 568 -5.29 -14.07 -12.36
CA ILE A 568 -5.52 -13.13 -13.46
C ILE A 568 -6.31 -13.76 -14.63
N ASP A 569 -6.89 -14.93 -14.41
CA ASP A 569 -7.84 -15.54 -15.33
C ASP A 569 -9.23 -14.90 -15.15
N LEU A 570 -9.96 -14.67 -16.26
CA LEU A 570 -11.32 -14.13 -16.19
C LEU A 570 -12.25 -15.04 -15.34
N PRO A 571 -12.95 -14.49 -14.34
CA PRO A 571 -13.78 -15.27 -13.41
C PRO A 571 -15.08 -15.78 -14.04
N ALA A 572 -15.85 -16.57 -13.29
CA ALA A 572 -17.23 -16.98 -13.60
C ALA A 572 -17.42 -17.63 -14.99
N ASP A 573 -16.49 -18.50 -15.40
CA ASP A 573 -16.51 -19.23 -16.69
C ASP A 573 -16.56 -18.31 -17.94
N GLN A 574 -16.14 -17.05 -17.82
CA GLN A 574 -16.13 -16.10 -18.93
C GLN A 574 -15.28 -16.57 -20.13
N ASN A 575 -14.16 -17.24 -19.86
CA ASN A 575 -13.34 -17.87 -20.91
C ASN A 575 -14.15 -18.88 -21.74
N LYS A 576 -15.05 -19.66 -21.11
CA LYS A 576 -15.91 -20.63 -21.77
C LYS A 576 -17.02 -19.96 -22.58
N LEU A 577 -17.59 -18.86 -22.07
CA LEU A 577 -18.55 -18.04 -22.82
C LEU A 577 -17.93 -17.51 -24.11
N ILE A 578 -16.76 -16.90 -24.02
CA ILE A 578 -16.05 -16.33 -25.18
C ILE A 578 -15.73 -17.43 -26.20
N ASP A 579 -15.25 -18.59 -25.74
CA ASP A 579 -14.99 -19.74 -26.61
C ASP A 579 -16.23 -20.22 -27.36
N ALA A 580 -17.37 -20.34 -26.68
CA ALA A 580 -18.62 -20.79 -27.28
C ALA A 580 -19.15 -19.77 -28.30
N VAL A 581 -19.09 -18.48 -27.99
CA VAL A 581 -19.52 -17.40 -28.89
C VAL A 581 -18.61 -17.30 -30.10
N ALA A 582 -17.29 -17.33 -29.92
CA ALA A 582 -16.33 -17.29 -31.02
C ALA A 582 -16.45 -18.50 -31.96
N ALA A 583 -16.79 -19.68 -31.42
CA ALA A 583 -17.09 -20.86 -32.22
C ALA A 583 -18.39 -20.72 -33.03
N ALA A 584 -19.41 -20.05 -32.47
CA ALA A 584 -20.69 -19.82 -33.12
C ALA A 584 -20.64 -18.67 -34.16
N ASN A 585 -19.83 -17.64 -33.91
CA ASN A 585 -19.65 -16.50 -34.80
C ASN A 585 -18.17 -16.12 -34.94
N PRO A 586 -17.54 -16.31 -36.12
CA PRO A 586 -16.14 -15.95 -36.34
C PRO A 586 -15.90 -14.43 -36.38
N ASN A 587 -16.95 -13.61 -36.44
CA ASN A 587 -16.88 -12.15 -36.32
C ASN A 587 -17.12 -11.71 -34.86
N THR A 588 -16.37 -12.29 -33.93
CA THR A 588 -16.45 -11.95 -32.51
C THR A 588 -15.42 -10.88 -32.15
N VAL A 589 -15.87 -9.86 -31.42
CA VAL A 589 -15.07 -8.84 -30.74
C VAL A 589 -15.26 -9.02 -29.24
N VAL A 590 -14.17 -8.97 -28.47
CA VAL A 590 -14.23 -8.96 -27.01
C VAL A 590 -13.92 -7.57 -26.49
N VAL A 591 -14.69 -7.11 -25.49
CA VAL A 591 -14.42 -5.89 -24.72
C VAL A 591 -14.16 -6.32 -23.28
N LEU A 592 -12.98 -6.01 -22.77
CA LEU A 592 -12.59 -6.28 -21.40
C LEU A 592 -12.87 -5.04 -20.56
N ASN A 593 -13.64 -5.20 -19.48
CA ASN A 593 -13.75 -4.21 -18.43
C ASN A 593 -13.02 -4.74 -17.19
N THR A 594 -11.69 -4.63 -17.18
CA THR A 594 -10.83 -5.23 -16.15
C THR A 594 -9.95 -4.18 -15.49
N GLY A 595 -9.69 -4.30 -14.19
CA GLY A 595 -8.90 -3.29 -13.48
C GLY A 595 -7.41 -3.27 -13.86
N SER A 596 -6.90 -4.45 -14.21
CA SER A 596 -5.51 -4.75 -14.48
C SER A 596 -5.38 -5.79 -15.62
N ALA A 597 -4.23 -6.46 -15.71
CA ALA A 597 -3.96 -7.42 -16.76
C ALA A 597 -4.62 -8.79 -16.52
N VAL A 598 -5.31 -9.30 -17.54
CA VAL A 598 -5.90 -10.65 -17.56
C VAL A 598 -5.32 -11.56 -18.65
N THR A 599 -5.40 -12.88 -18.45
CA THR A 599 -5.04 -13.85 -19.50
C THR A 599 -6.13 -13.94 -20.58
N MET A 600 -5.75 -14.37 -21.79
CA MET A 600 -6.67 -14.47 -22.94
C MET A 600 -6.47 -15.78 -23.71
N PRO A 601 -6.82 -16.95 -23.13
CA PRO A 601 -6.61 -18.25 -23.79
C PRO A 601 -7.39 -18.41 -25.12
N TRP A 602 -8.44 -17.63 -25.31
CA TRP A 602 -9.31 -17.59 -26.51
C TRP A 602 -8.84 -16.58 -27.57
N LEU A 603 -7.74 -15.85 -27.36
CA LEU A 603 -7.32 -14.72 -28.21
C LEU A 603 -7.21 -15.06 -29.70
N ALA A 604 -6.78 -16.28 -30.04
CA ALA A 604 -6.64 -16.73 -31.43
C ALA A 604 -7.99 -16.94 -32.14
N LYS A 605 -9.10 -17.05 -31.41
CA LYS A 605 -10.44 -17.40 -31.94
C LYS A 605 -11.31 -16.18 -32.24
N VAL A 606 -10.94 -14.99 -31.76
CA VAL A 606 -11.70 -13.74 -31.94
C VAL A 606 -11.00 -12.79 -32.90
N LYS A 607 -11.74 -11.87 -33.52
CA LYS A 607 -11.19 -10.91 -34.50
C LYS A 607 -10.83 -9.55 -33.92
N GLY A 608 -11.38 -9.19 -32.76
CA GLY A 608 -11.07 -7.92 -32.11
C GLY A 608 -11.02 -8.06 -30.61
N VAL A 609 -10.14 -7.31 -29.95
CA VAL A 609 -10.10 -7.20 -28.49
C VAL A 609 -9.86 -5.74 -28.11
N PHE A 610 -10.74 -5.20 -27.28
CA PHE A 610 -10.57 -3.94 -26.59
C PHE A 610 -10.31 -4.20 -25.10
N GLU A 611 -9.35 -3.49 -24.53
CA GLU A 611 -9.21 -3.28 -23.10
C GLU A 611 -9.80 -1.91 -22.76
N ALA A 612 -10.96 -1.89 -22.12
CA ALA A 612 -11.71 -0.69 -21.76
C ALA A 612 -11.54 -0.30 -20.28
N TRP A 613 -10.82 -1.11 -19.50
CA TRP A 613 -10.60 -0.94 -18.07
C TRP A 613 -11.91 -0.86 -17.28
N TYR A 614 -11.98 -0.05 -16.22
CA TYR A 614 -13.25 0.44 -15.71
C TYR A 614 -13.56 1.81 -16.34
N PRO A 615 -14.46 1.89 -17.35
CA PRO A 615 -14.61 3.08 -18.20
C PRO A 615 -15.50 4.19 -17.59
N GLY A 616 -15.93 4.08 -16.33
CA GLY A 616 -16.83 5.04 -15.70
C GLY A 616 -18.24 5.04 -16.28
N GLN A 617 -19.05 6.02 -15.91
CA GLN A 617 -20.49 6.02 -16.22
C GLN A 617 -20.84 6.19 -17.71
N GLU A 618 -19.90 6.65 -18.53
CA GLU A 618 -20.09 6.85 -19.97
C GLU A 618 -19.65 5.63 -20.82
N ALA A 619 -19.44 4.48 -20.16
CA ALA A 619 -18.97 3.21 -20.73
C ALA A 619 -19.56 2.89 -22.11
N GLY A 620 -20.89 2.82 -22.20
CA GLY A 620 -21.58 2.43 -23.42
C GLY A 620 -21.44 3.43 -24.56
N HIS A 621 -21.39 4.74 -24.25
CA HIS A 621 -21.18 5.77 -25.25
C HIS A 621 -19.75 5.75 -25.81
N ALA A 622 -18.75 5.56 -24.96
CA ALA A 622 -17.34 5.49 -25.36
C ALA A 622 -17.07 4.27 -26.27
N ILE A 623 -17.46 3.07 -25.82
CA ILE A 623 -17.18 1.86 -26.57
C ILE A 623 -17.95 1.77 -27.88
N ALA A 624 -19.19 2.29 -27.94
CA ALA A 624 -19.93 2.39 -29.19
C ALA A 624 -19.22 3.32 -30.20
N SER A 625 -18.68 4.45 -29.74
CA SER A 625 -17.92 5.39 -30.58
C SER A 625 -16.66 4.74 -31.18
N LEU A 626 -16.00 3.87 -30.41
CA LEU A 626 -14.84 3.11 -30.85
C LEU A 626 -15.22 1.98 -31.81
N LEU A 627 -16.20 1.13 -31.45
CA LEU A 627 -16.66 0.00 -32.27
C LEU A 627 -17.03 0.43 -33.69
N PHE A 628 -17.78 1.54 -33.84
CA PHE A 628 -18.19 2.07 -35.14
C PHE A 628 -17.17 3.03 -35.78
N GLY A 629 -16.08 3.33 -35.08
CA GLY A 629 -14.98 4.16 -35.58
C GLY A 629 -15.33 5.63 -35.78
N ASP A 630 -16.25 6.16 -34.96
CA ASP A 630 -16.44 7.61 -34.80
C ASP A 630 -15.19 8.24 -34.19
N VAL A 631 -14.59 7.51 -33.25
CA VAL A 631 -13.27 7.78 -32.68
C VAL A 631 -12.35 6.61 -33.03
N ALA A 632 -11.12 6.92 -33.42
CA ALA A 632 -10.10 5.90 -33.62
C ALA A 632 -9.45 5.55 -32.26
N PRO A 633 -9.27 4.26 -31.93
CA PRO A 633 -8.56 3.86 -30.73
C PRO A 633 -7.16 4.48 -30.71
N SER A 634 -6.76 4.97 -29.54
CA SER A 634 -5.48 5.64 -29.33
C SER A 634 -4.82 5.32 -27.98
N GLY A 635 -5.49 4.55 -27.12
CA GLY A 635 -4.94 4.10 -25.85
C GLY A 635 -3.74 3.17 -26.05
N LYS A 636 -2.84 3.16 -25.07
CA LYS A 636 -1.63 2.36 -24.96
C LYS A 636 -1.57 1.74 -23.58
N LEU A 637 -1.16 0.49 -23.45
CA LEU A 637 -1.11 -0.21 -22.17
C LEU A 637 -0.17 0.48 -21.16
N PRO A 638 -0.64 0.88 -19.97
CA PRO A 638 0.21 1.43 -18.91
C PRO A 638 0.81 0.32 -18.01
N VAL A 639 0.46 -0.93 -18.25
CA VAL A 639 0.95 -2.13 -17.57
C VAL A 639 1.22 -3.25 -18.58
N THR A 640 2.15 -4.15 -18.29
CA THR A 640 2.47 -5.28 -19.15
C THR A 640 1.49 -6.43 -18.90
N PHE A 641 0.93 -7.01 -19.96
CA PHE A 641 0.02 -8.16 -19.84
C PHE A 641 0.81 -9.48 -19.91
N PRO A 642 0.87 -10.27 -18.83
CA PRO A 642 1.56 -11.57 -18.83
C PRO A 642 0.79 -12.63 -19.62
N THR A 643 1.46 -13.71 -20.02
CA THR A 643 0.73 -14.92 -20.50
C THR A 643 0.23 -15.80 -19.36
N SER A 644 0.81 -15.66 -18.16
CA SER A 644 0.41 -16.34 -16.92
C SER A 644 1.11 -15.72 -15.70
N LEU A 645 0.64 -16.01 -14.49
CA LEU A 645 1.32 -15.62 -13.24
C LEU A 645 2.76 -16.15 -13.13
N GLY A 646 3.13 -17.19 -13.86
CA GLY A 646 4.53 -17.65 -13.89
C GLY A 646 5.49 -16.66 -14.56
N GLN A 647 5.00 -15.61 -15.23
CA GLN A 647 5.82 -14.60 -15.90
C GLN A 647 5.96 -13.28 -15.14
N VAL A 648 5.14 -13.03 -14.11
CA VAL A 648 5.18 -11.75 -13.37
C VAL A 648 6.41 -11.71 -12.46
N PRO A 649 6.93 -10.51 -12.09
CA PRO A 649 8.10 -10.42 -11.21
C PRO A 649 7.86 -11.05 -9.84
N ALA A 650 6.66 -10.91 -9.25
CA ALA A 650 6.30 -11.45 -7.94
C ALA A 650 5.62 -12.83 -8.02
N SER A 651 6.30 -13.80 -8.64
CA SER A 651 5.73 -15.11 -8.97
C SER A 651 5.96 -16.22 -7.93
N THR A 652 6.67 -15.95 -6.83
CA THR A 652 6.90 -16.92 -5.74
C THR A 652 6.15 -16.54 -4.46
N PRO A 653 5.87 -17.52 -3.55
CA PRO A 653 5.22 -17.23 -2.27
C PRO A 653 5.94 -16.19 -1.42
N GLU A 654 7.28 -16.16 -1.47
CA GLU A 654 8.09 -15.17 -0.74
C GLU A 654 7.88 -13.75 -1.28
N GLN A 655 7.54 -13.60 -2.56
CA GLN A 655 7.30 -12.31 -3.20
C GLN A 655 5.83 -11.90 -3.18
N TRP A 656 4.91 -12.86 -3.07
CA TRP A 656 3.45 -12.63 -3.04
C TRP A 656 2.68 -13.78 -2.36
N PRO A 657 1.87 -13.51 -1.31
CA PRO A 657 1.78 -12.26 -0.55
C PRO A 657 2.87 -12.14 0.52
N GLY A 658 3.85 -13.06 0.54
CA GLY A 658 4.90 -13.14 1.55
C GLY A 658 4.85 -14.43 2.38
N VAL A 659 5.94 -14.72 3.07
CA VAL A 659 6.08 -15.86 3.99
C VAL A 659 6.63 -15.35 5.32
N ASP A 660 6.10 -15.85 6.44
CA ASP A 660 6.50 -15.46 7.80
C ASP A 660 6.43 -13.94 8.03
N GLY A 661 5.39 -13.31 7.48
CA GLY A 661 5.15 -11.87 7.59
C GLY A 661 6.20 -11.01 6.88
N LYS A 662 6.78 -11.50 5.77
CA LYS A 662 7.75 -10.76 4.94
C LYS A 662 7.45 -10.95 3.47
N VAL A 663 7.39 -9.84 2.75
CA VAL A 663 7.19 -9.77 1.30
C VAL A 663 8.50 -9.36 0.65
N GLN A 664 9.13 -10.25 -0.12
CA GLN A 664 10.42 -9.99 -0.75
C GLN A 664 10.23 -9.22 -2.07
N TYR A 665 10.79 -8.02 -2.14
CA TYR A 665 10.84 -7.22 -3.37
C TYR A 665 12.15 -7.54 -4.13
N SER A 666 12.40 -8.84 -4.33
CA SER A 666 13.67 -9.37 -4.82
C SER A 666 13.94 -9.13 -6.30
N GLU A 667 12.91 -8.73 -7.05
CA GLU A 667 13.02 -8.24 -8.42
C GLU A 667 13.77 -6.90 -8.52
N GLY A 668 13.88 -6.15 -7.43
CA GLY A 668 14.56 -4.86 -7.39
C GLY A 668 14.02 -3.89 -8.46
N LEU A 669 14.92 -3.35 -9.29
CA LEU A 669 14.57 -2.42 -10.37
C LEU A 669 13.76 -3.06 -11.51
N ASP A 670 13.74 -4.39 -11.60
CA ASP A 670 13.12 -5.12 -12.70
C ASP A 670 11.60 -5.27 -12.48
N VAL A 671 10.86 -4.16 -12.35
CA VAL A 671 9.39 -4.12 -12.21
C VAL A 671 8.71 -3.85 -13.56
N GLY A 672 7.58 -4.51 -13.83
CA GLY A 672 6.82 -4.35 -15.07
C GLY A 672 7.64 -4.78 -16.29
N TYR A 673 7.56 -4.04 -17.40
CA TYR A 673 8.30 -4.32 -18.64
C TYR A 673 9.83 -4.47 -18.44
N ARG A 674 10.41 -3.86 -17.40
CA ARG A 674 11.83 -4.02 -17.04
C ARG A 674 12.16 -5.49 -16.72
N TRP A 675 11.28 -6.19 -16.02
CA TRP A 675 11.37 -7.65 -15.78
C TRP A 675 11.44 -8.43 -17.08
N TYR A 676 10.52 -8.14 -18.00
CA TYR A 676 10.42 -8.85 -19.27
C TYR A 676 11.65 -8.59 -20.15
N ASP A 677 12.19 -7.37 -20.13
CA ASP A 677 13.46 -7.03 -20.79
C ASP A 677 14.61 -7.85 -20.19
N ARG A 678 14.75 -7.84 -18.87
CA ARG A 678 15.83 -8.51 -18.15
C ARG A 678 15.82 -10.02 -18.36
N LYS A 679 14.63 -10.62 -18.30
CA LYS A 679 14.43 -12.08 -18.42
C LYS A 679 14.27 -12.54 -19.87
N ASN A 680 14.23 -11.61 -20.83
CA ASN A 680 13.97 -11.88 -22.24
C ASN A 680 12.66 -12.67 -22.43
N LEU A 681 11.61 -12.25 -21.74
CA LEU A 681 10.26 -12.84 -21.81
C LEU A 681 9.41 -12.10 -22.84
N THR A 682 8.58 -12.87 -23.55
CA THR A 682 7.55 -12.30 -24.43
C THR A 682 6.24 -12.22 -23.65
N PRO A 683 5.75 -11.01 -23.30
CA PRO A 683 4.44 -10.86 -22.69
C PRO A 683 3.32 -11.14 -23.70
N LEU A 684 2.09 -11.29 -23.22
CA LEU A 684 0.90 -11.33 -24.07
C LEU A 684 0.75 -10.01 -24.84
N TYR A 685 0.87 -8.89 -24.12
CA TYR A 685 1.02 -7.55 -24.69
C TYR A 685 2.02 -6.73 -23.87
N PRO A 686 2.95 -6.02 -24.52
CA PRO A 686 3.98 -5.27 -23.81
C PRO A 686 3.48 -3.88 -23.36
N PHE A 687 4.13 -3.32 -22.34
CA PHE A 687 3.94 -1.92 -21.94
C PHE A 687 4.01 -0.96 -23.13
N GLY A 688 3.12 0.02 -23.13
CA GLY A 688 2.99 1.05 -24.15
C GLY A 688 2.32 0.56 -25.44
N PHE A 689 1.85 -0.70 -25.54
CA PHE A 689 1.22 -1.23 -26.75
C PHE A 689 -0.23 -0.78 -26.93
N GLY A 690 -0.63 -0.53 -28.17
CA GLY A 690 -2.03 -0.32 -28.54
C GLY A 690 -2.18 -0.02 -30.04
N LEU A 691 -3.14 -0.67 -30.68
CA LEU A 691 -3.41 -0.53 -32.11
C LEU A 691 -4.30 0.70 -32.40
N SER A 692 -4.36 1.08 -33.67
CA SER A 692 -5.24 2.12 -34.19
C SER A 692 -5.94 1.67 -35.48
N TYR A 693 -6.95 2.42 -35.92
CA TYR A 693 -7.59 2.22 -37.23
C TYR A 693 -6.83 2.87 -38.40
N THR A 694 -5.69 3.47 -38.11
CA THR A 694 -4.74 3.98 -39.09
C THR A 694 -3.33 3.51 -38.75
N ASN A 695 -2.36 3.77 -39.62
CA ASN A 695 -0.97 3.35 -39.44
C ASN A 695 -0.07 4.56 -39.27
N PHE A 696 0.92 4.48 -38.38
CA PHE A 696 1.89 5.53 -38.15
C PHE A 696 3.30 5.10 -38.52
N ARG A 697 4.14 6.08 -38.89
CA ARG A 697 5.57 5.87 -39.13
C ARG A 697 6.38 6.90 -38.38
N PHE A 698 7.41 6.41 -37.68
CA PHE A 698 8.42 7.21 -36.99
C PHE A 698 9.64 7.42 -37.90
N SER A 699 10.18 8.63 -37.94
CA SER A 699 11.37 8.96 -38.73
C SER A 699 12.14 10.17 -38.19
N ASN A 700 13.30 10.48 -38.77
CA ASN A 700 14.05 11.70 -38.51
C ASN A 700 14.38 11.98 -37.03
N LEU A 701 14.81 10.95 -36.30
CA LEU A 701 15.31 11.13 -34.93
C LEU A 701 16.51 12.10 -34.94
N LYS A 702 16.43 13.12 -34.10
CA LYS A 702 17.53 14.03 -33.81
C LYS A 702 17.70 14.13 -32.30
N VAL A 703 18.91 13.83 -31.81
CA VAL A 703 19.39 14.20 -30.47
C VAL A 703 20.23 15.46 -30.65
N ASP A 704 19.82 16.58 -30.06
CA ASP A 704 20.47 17.88 -30.23
C ASP A 704 21.62 18.04 -29.23
N GLY A 705 22.77 17.47 -29.60
CA GLY A 705 23.98 17.39 -28.78
C GLY A 705 24.53 15.97 -28.74
N ASP A 706 25.82 15.84 -28.47
CA ASP A 706 26.55 14.57 -28.35
C ASP A 706 26.99 14.27 -26.92
N THR A 707 27.00 15.27 -26.03
CA THR A 707 27.39 15.13 -24.62
C THR A 707 26.38 15.78 -23.66
N LEU A 708 25.94 15.03 -22.64
CA LEU A 708 25.17 15.53 -21.49
C LEU A 708 26.14 15.84 -20.33
N ARG A 709 25.85 16.92 -19.59
CA ARG A 709 26.63 17.37 -18.41
C ARG A 709 25.74 17.34 -17.17
N GLU A 710 26.33 17.40 -15.97
CA GLU A 710 25.64 17.28 -14.67
C GLU A 710 24.39 18.18 -14.48
N ASN A 711 24.37 19.38 -15.08
CA ASN A 711 23.23 20.31 -15.04
C ASN A 711 22.67 20.60 -16.45
N GLY A 712 23.02 19.73 -17.40
CA GLY A 712 22.67 19.86 -18.79
C GLY A 712 21.27 19.37 -19.08
N ARG A 713 20.81 19.72 -20.28
CA ARG A 713 19.61 19.16 -20.91
C ARG A 713 19.91 18.90 -22.38
N LEU A 714 19.29 17.87 -22.93
CA LEU A 714 19.34 17.53 -24.35
C LEU A 714 17.91 17.54 -24.90
N SER A 715 17.74 18.13 -26.08
CA SER A 715 16.47 18.02 -26.80
C SER A 715 16.53 16.80 -27.73
N VAL A 716 15.52 15.94 -27.64
CA VAL A 716 15.31 14.84 -28.58
C VAL A 716 14.06 15.14 -29.38
N SER A 717 14.08 14.88 -30.69
CA SER A 717 12.92 15.10 -31.54
C SER A 717 12.79 14.04 -32.62
N ALA A 718 11.57 13.69 -33.01
CA ALA A 718 11.27 12.71 -34.05
C ALA A 718 10.00 13.08 -34.81
N ASP A 719 9.91 12.72 -36.09
CA ASP A 719 8.71 12.91 -36.90
C ASP A 719 7.78 11.70 -36.79
N VAL A 720 6.52 11.96 -36.47
CA VAL A 720 5.42 10.98 -36.52
C VAL A 720 4.54 11.32 -37.71
N THR A 721 4.31 10.36 -38.60
CA THR A 721 3.46 10.54 -39.78
C THR A 721 2.31 9.56 -39.75
N ASN A 722 1.07 10.05 -39.89
CA ASN A 722 -0.07 9.19 -40.18
C ASN A 722 -0.01 8.77 -41.65
N THR A 723 0.23 7.49 -41.90
CA THR A 723 0.41 6.91 -43.23
C THR A 723 -0.85 6.26 -43.79
N GLY A 724 -1.89 6.10 -42.97
CA GLY A 724 -3.15 5.50 -43.38
C GLY A 724 -4.14 6.50 -43.97
N ALA A 725 -5.40 6.06 -44.05
CA ALA A 725 -6.49 6.80 -44.69
C ALA A 725 -7.48 7.42 -43.70
N ARG A 726 -7.31 7.18 -42.40
CA ARG A 726 -8.17 7.71 -41.33
C ARG A 726 -7.39 8.66 -40.43
N ARG A 727 -8.08 9.67 -39.89
CA ARG A 727 -7.56 10.46 -38.77
C ARG A 727 -7.35 9.54 -37.56
N GLY A 728 -6.31 9.79 -36.79
CA GLY A 728 -6.05 9.05 -35.56
C GLY A 728 -4.95 9.71 -34.75
N ALA A 729 -4.88 9.35 -33.47
CA ALA A 729 -3.82 9.78 -32.58
C ALA A 729 -2.80 8.67 -32.34
N GLU A 730 -1.55 9.06 -32.13
CA GLU A 730 -0.44 8.18 -31.79
C GLU A 730 0.36 8.75 -30.62
N VAL A 731 0.95 7.87 -29.81
CA VAL A 731 1.80 8.23 -28.67
C VAL A 731 3.25 7.91 -29.03
N ALA A 732 4.06 8.95 -29.21
CA ALA A 732 5.49 8.78 -29.32
C ALA A 732 6.11 8.57 -27.94
N GLN A 733 6.77 7.45 -27.71
CA GLN A 733 7.40 7.08 -26.45
C GLN A 733 8.93 7.12 -26.60
N LEU A 734 9.62 7.77 -25.67
CA LEU A 734 11.08 7.87 -25.61
C LEU A 734 11.60 7.00 -24.47
N TYR A 735 12.49 6.07 -24.82
CA TYR A 735 13.19 5.21 -23.88
C TYR A 735 14.69 5.52 -23.84
N LEU A 736 15.25 5.50 -22.64
CA LEU A 736 16.68 5.63 -22.38
C LEU A 736 17.28 4.28 -21.98
N SER A 737 18.45 3.96 -22.53
CA SER A 737 19.33 2.92 -22.02
C SER A 737 20.61 3.54 -21.52
N ASP A 738 20.96 3.17 -20.30
CA ASP A 738 22.14 3.64 -19.61
C ASP A 738 23.36 2.77 -19.92
N PRO A 739 24.58 3.23 -19.62
CA PRO A 739 25.78 2.41 -19.65
C PRO A 739 25.63 1.21 -18.71
N ALA A 740 26.04 0.00 -19.14
CA ALA A 740 25.91 -1.22 -18.32
C ALA A 740 26.58 -1.14 -16.93
N SER A 741 27.53 -0.22 -16.73
CA SER A 741 28.19 0.02 -15.43
C SER A 741 27.26 0.60 -14.36
N THR A 742 26.14 1.23 -14.74
CA THR A 742 25.18 1.76 -13.76
C THR A 742 24.31 0.65 -13.16
N GLY A 743 24.15 -0.48 -13.86
CA GLY A 743 23.26 -1.57 -13.45
C GLY A 743 21.77 -1.31 -13.71
N GLU A 744 21.44 -0.25 -14.45
CA GLU A 744 20.07 0.14 -14.78
C GLU A 744 19.35 -0.86 -15.71
N PRO A 745 18.00 -0.87 -15.69
CA PRO A 745 17.17 -1.57 -16.67
C PRO A 745 17.48 -1.16 -18.11
N VAL A 746 17.28 -2.10 -19.05
CA VAL A 746 17.68 -1.94 -20.46
C VAL A 746 16.96 -0.76 -21.11
N ASN A 747 15.66 -0.62 -20.90
CA ASN A 747 14.88 0.50 -21.39
C ASN A 747 14.15 1.13 -20.22
N GLN A 748 14.16 2.45 -20.16
CA GLN A 748 13.38 3.22 -19.20
C GLN A 748 12.61 4.31 -19.93
N LEU A 749 11.30 4.40 -19.72
CA LEU A 749 10.51 5.50 -20.24
C LEU A 749 10.98 6.81 -19.60
N LYS A 750 11.34 7.80 -20.43
CA LYS A 750 11.74 9.15 -19.97
C LYS A 750 11.00 10.26 -20.72
N GLY A 751 10.02 9.91 -21.55
CA GLY A 751 9.20 10.89 -22.26
C GLY A 751 8.09 10.24 -23.08
N PHE A 752 6.95 10.91 -23.17
CA PHE A 752 5.89 10.56 -24.10
C PHE A 752 5.22 11.83 -24.64
N GLN A 753 4.69 11.75 -25.85
CA GLN A 753 3.89 12.83 -26.44
C GLN A 753 2.83 12.25 -27.38
N LYS A 754 1.57 12.52 -27.07
CA LYS A 754 0.43 12.19 -27.95
C LYS A 754 0.29 13.22 -29.07
N VAL A 755 0.04 12.76 -30.29
CA VAL A 755 -0.19 13.59 -31.48
C VAL A 755 -1.41 13.09 -32.25
N ASP A 756 -2.31 14.00 -32.62
CA ASP A 756 -3.52 13.71 -33.38
C ASP A 756 -3.35 14.19 -34.82
N LEU A 757 -3.42 13.26 -35.77
CA LEU A 757 -2.96 13.48 -37.13
C LEU A 757 -4.04 13.14 -38.15
N GLN A 758 -4.29 14.07 -39.06
CA GLN A 758 -5.03 13.81 -40.30
C GLN A 758 -4.26 12.80 -41.19
N PRO A 759 -4.95 12.10 -42.11
CA PRO A 759 -4.27 11.25 -43.09
C PRO A 759 -3.12 11.98 -43.79
N ARG A 760 -1.94 11.35 -43.85
CA ARG A 760 -0.70 11.88 -44.47
C ARG A 760 -0.06 13.06 -43.75
N GLN A 761 -0.61 13.53 -42.63
CA GLN A 761 0.01 14.59 -41.84
C GLN A 761 1.24 14.06 -41.10
N THR A 762 2.28 14.89 -41.03
CA THR A 762 3.47 14.68 -40.21
C THR A 762 3.54 15.75 -39.13
N GLN A 763 3.85 15.35 -37.89
CA GLN A 763 4.16 16.25 -36.79
C GLN A 763 5.47 15.85 -36.13
N ARG A 764 6.27 16.85 -35.76
CA ARG A 764 7.51 16.68 -34.99
C ARG A 764 7.17 16.65 -33.50
N VAL A 765 7.46 15.54 -32.83
CA VAL A 765 7.45 15.44 -31.37
C VAL A 765 8.79 15.88 -30.77
N ARG A 766 8.77 16.36 -29.53
CA ARG A 766 9.96 16.87 -28.83
C ARG A 766 9.95 16.42 -27.38
N PHE A 767 11.10 15.96 -26.92
CA PHE A 767 11.37 15.55 -25.55
C PHE A 767 12.57 16.31 -25.03
N GLU A 768 12.64 16.46 -23.72
CA GLU A 768 13.80 16.95 -23.01
C GLU A 768 14.33 15.83 -22.12
N LEU A 769 15.63 15.59 -22.19
CA LEU A 769 16.36 14.71 -21.27
C LEU A 769 17.28 15.56 -20.42
N THR A 770 17.09 15.53 -19.12
CA THR A 770 17.95 16.18 -18.12
C THR A 770 19.00 15.22 -17.60
N ALA A 771 19.98 15.73 -16.86
CA ALA A 771 20.91 14.88 -16.12
C ALA A 771 20.19 13.95 -15.13
N GLN A 772 19.15 14.44 -14.45
CA GLN A 772 18.37 13.64 -13.51
C GLN A 772 17.70 12.43 -14.18
N ASP A 773 17.22 12.59 -15.43
CA ASP A 773 16.61 11.49 -16.19
C ASP A 773 17.61 10.35 -16.50
N ALA A 774 18.91 10.68 -16.53
CA ALA A 774 20.03 9.78 -16.81
C ALA A 774 20.84 9.39 -15.56
N SER A 775 20.38 9.78 -14.37
CA SER A 775 21.01 9.45 -13.09
C SER A 775 20.39 8.19 -12.50
N TYR A 776 21.20 7.46 -11.73
CA TYR A 776 20.78 6.33 -10.91
C TYR A 776 21.02 6.62 -9.42
N TRP A 777 20.36 5.89 -8.53
CA TRP A 777 20.58 6.01 -7.10
C TRP A 777 21.75 5.14 -6.62
N SER A 778 22.75 5.79 -6.02
CA SER A 778 23.90 5.11 -5.44
C SER A 778 23.69 4.90 -3.94
N THR A 779 23.36 3.67 -3.55
CA THR A 779 23.13 3.29 -2.14
C THR A 779 24.32 3.61 -1.23
N ASP A 780 25.55 3.43 -1.71
CA ASP A 780 26.72 3.74 -0.89
C ASP A 780 26.90 5.25 -0.67
N ALA A 781 26.48 6.07 -1.63
CA ALA A 781 26.55 7.53 -1.55
C ALA A 781 25.33 8.16 -0.87
N HIS A 782 24.20 7.45 -0.82
CA HIS A 782 22.87 8.00 -0.53
C HIS A 782 22.59 9.25 -1.38
N ALA A 783 22.83 9.14 -2.70
CA ALA A 783 22.64 10.23 -3.64
C ALA A 783 22.43 9.73 -5.07
N TRP A 784 21.76 10.55 -5.88
CA TRP A 784 21.69 10.39 -7.33
C TRP A 784 23.06 10.64 -7.98
N GLU A 785 23.45 9.77 -8.90
CA GLU A 785 24.72 9.81 -9.62
C GLU A 785 24.49 9.73 -11.14
N LEU A 786 25.12 10.65 -11.87
CA LEU A 786 25.13 10.61 -13.32
C LEU A 786 26.24 9.67 -13.82
N GLY A 787 25.84 8.56 -14.45
CA GLY A 787 26.76 7.54 -14.94
C GLY A 787 27.59 8.01 -16.15
N VAL A 788 28.90 7.73 -16.14
CA VAL A 788 29.78 8.00 -17.29
C VAL A 788 29.63 6.90 -18.33
N GLY A 789 29.50 7.28 -19.60
CA GLY A 789 29.44 6.33 -20.69
C GLY A 789 28.53 6.77 -21.83
N ARG A 790 28.18 5.80 -22.68
CA ARG A 790 27.30 6.03 -23.83
C ARG A 790 25.87 5.65 -23.47
N TYR A 791 24.96 6.58 -23.66
CA TYR A 791 23.53 6.39 -23.52
C TYR A 791 22.89 6.17 -24.89
N THR A 792 21.89 5.29 -24.94
CA THR A 792 21.11 5.04 -26.15
C THR A 792 19.71 5.60 -25.98
N VAL A 793 19.30 6.44 -26.91
CA VAL A 793 17.93 6.98 -26.98
C VAL A 793 17.17 6.18 -28.02
N ARG A 794 15.97 5.71 -27.68
CA ARG A 794 15.07 5.01 -28.58
C ARG A 794 13.71 5.68 -28.61
N VAL A 795 13.08 5.74 -29.78
CA VAL A 795 11.74 6.32 -29.95
C VAL A 795 10.87 5.40 -30.81
N GLY A 796 9.64 5.20 -30.37
CA GLY A 796 8.63 4.38 -31.05
C GLY A 796 7.24 4.52 -30.43
N ASP A 797 6.40 3.49 -30.59
CA ASP A 797 5.00 3.48 -30.14
C ASP A 797 4.69 2.45 -29.05
N SER A 798 5.68 1.68 -28.60
CA SER A 798 5.61 0.76 -27.45
C SER A 798 7.02 0.36 -26.99
N SER A 799 7.13 -0.23 -25.79
CA SER A 799 8.39 -0.77 -25.26
C SER A 799 9.03 -1.87 -26.14
N ARG A 800 8.27 -2.46 -27.07
CA ARG A 800 8.73 -3.51 -27.99
C ARG A 800 8.81 -3.08 -29.45
N ASN A 801 8.36 -1.88 -29.80
CA ASN A 801 8.47 -1.33 -31.15
C ASN A 801 9.14 0.04 -31.12
N LEU A 802 10.47 0.02 -31.19
CA LEU A 802 11.35 1.18 -31.08
C LEU A 802 12.21 1.34 -32.35
N PRO A 803 11.61 1.75 -33.49
CA PRO A 803 12.29 1.76 -34.78
C PRO A 803 13.38 2.82 -34.90
N LEU A 804 13.37 3.85 -34.04
CA LEU A 804 14.37 4.92 -34.06
C LEU A 804 15.39 4.73 -32.93
N SER A 805 16.67 4.90 -33.26
CA SER A 805 17.77 4.84 -32.29
C SER A 805 18.80 5.94 -32.54
N GLY A 806 19.26 6.55 -31.45
CA GLY A 806 20.30 7.56 -31.39
C GLY A 806 21.04 7.46 -30.06
N GLY A 807 21.87 8.44 -29.72
CA GLY A 807 22.54 8.43 -28.43
C GLY A 807 23.41 9.66 -28.19
N PHE A 808 23.84 9.78 -26.95
CA PHE A 808 24.76 10.80 -26.45
C PHE A 808 25.74 10.16 -25.47
N ARG A 809 26.70 10.93 -24.97
CA ARG A 809 27.66 10.50 -23.97
C ARG A 809 27.57 11.35 -22.72
N VAL A 810 27.93 10.78 -21.59
CA VAL A 810 28.39 11.52 -20.43
C VAL A 810 29.88 11.23 -20.34
N ASP A 811 30.71 12.24 -20.57
CA ASP A 811 32.17 12.08 -20.53
C ASP A 811 32.76 12.48 -19.17
N HIS A 812 32.04 13.35 -18.45
CA HIS A 812 32.44 13.87 -17.14
C HIS A 812 31.24 13.87 -16.21
N THR A 813 31.42 13.30 -15.02
CA THR A 813 30.51 13.46 -13.88
C THR A 813 31.26 14.12 -12.73
N THR A 814 30.57 14.99 -12.00
CA THR A 814 31.09 15.48 -10.73
C THR A 814 30.92 14.49 -9.61
N GLY A 815 29.98 13.54 -9.76
CA GLY A 815 29.77 12.35 -8.93
C GLY A 815 29.58 12.62 -7.43
N PRO A 816 28.92 11.72 -6.68
CA PRO A 816 28.93 11.82 -5.25
C PRO A 816 30.34 11.58 -4.72
N ARG A 817 30.77 12.45 -3.82
CA ARG A 817 31.94 12.23 -2.97
C ARG A 817 31.37 12.01 -1.58
N PHE A 818 31.67 10.88 -0.97
CA PHE A 818 31.06 10.51 0.30
C PHE A 818 32.08 9.86 1.22
N THR A 819 31.78 9.86 2.51
CA THR A 819 32.58 9.16 3.51
C THR A 819 31.68 8.15 4.21
N LYS A 820 32.01 6.87 4.11
CA LYS A 820 31.35 5.81 4.88
C LYS A 820 32.04 5.66 6.22
N VAL A 821 31.28 5.37 7.28
CA VAL A 821 31.83 4.99 8.58
C VAL A 821 31.35 3.58 8.91
N ALA A 822 32.28 2.71 9.28
CA ALA A 822 32.00 1.36 9.74
C ALA A 822 32.56 1.21 11.16
N ALA A 823 31.68 0.90 12.11
CA ALA A 823 32.03 0.70 13.51
C ALA A 823 31.46 -0.64 14.01
N PRO A 824 32.13 -1.33 14.94
CA PRO A 824 31.55 -2.46 15.64
C PRO A 824 30.27 -2.07 16.37
N ALA A 825 29.32 -3.00 16.44
CA ALA A 825 28.05 -2.76 17.12
C ALA A 825 28.24 -2.36 18.59
N ILE A 826 29.24 -2.92 19.29
CA ILE A 826 29.50 -2.68 20.71
C ILE A 826 30.85 -2.01 20.96
N ALA A 827 30.86 -0.98 21.80
CA ALA A 827 32.03 -0.31 22.34
C ALA A 827 32.13 -0.54 23.86
N ALA A 828 33.03 -1.43 24.27
CA ALA A 828 33.23 -1.70 25.69
C ALA A 828 33.96 -0.54 26.40
N PRO A 829 33.49 -0.06 27.56
CA PRO A 829 34.16 1.00 28.33
C PRO A 829 35.65 0.71 28.55
N GLY A 830 36.49 1.70 28.25
CA GLY A 830 37.95 1.59 28.38
C GLY A 830 38.65 0.68 27.34
N LYS A 831 37.92 0.04 26.43
CA LYS A 831 38.49 -0.78 25.35
C LYS A 831 38.65 0.03 24.07
N THR A 832 39.53 -0.45 23.21
CA THR A 832 39.77 0.13 21.88
C THR A 832 39.08 -0.71 20.82
N LEU A 833 38.24 -0.08 20.01
CA LEU A 833 37.57 -0.65 18.84
C LEU A 833 38.21 -0.13 17.55
N ALA A 834 38.19 -0.97 16.51
CA ALA A 834 38.62 -0.59 15.17
C ALA A 834 37.43 0.01 14.41
N VAL A 835 37.52 1.30 14.08
CA VAL A 835 36.52 2.00 13.25
C VAL A 835 37.17 2.28 11.90
N THR A 836 36.48 2.05 10.79
CA THR A 836 36.99 2.37 9.46
C THR A 836 36.16 3.48 8.84
N THR A 837 36.83 4.52 8.36
CA THR A 837 36.19 5.55 7.54
C THR A 837 36.69 5.40 6.11
N THR A 838 35.81 5.37 5.12
CA THR A 838 36.21 5.22 3.72
C THR A 838 35.73 6.43 2.94
N PHE A 839 36.67 7.23 2.42
CA PHE A 839 36.34 8.31 1.51
C PHE A 839 36.35 7.79 0.07
N THR A 840 35.26 7.97 -0.66
CA THR A 840 35.12 7.55 -2.06
C THR A 840 35.00 8.77 -2.96
N ASN A 841 35.77 8.78 -4.05
CA ASN A 841 35.66 9.78 -5.10
C ASN A 841 34.89 9.21 -6.31
N GLY A 842 33.58 9.45 -6.38
CA GLY A 842 32.75 9.06 -7.52
C GLY A 842 32.92 9.94 -8.77
N ALA A 843 33.73 11.01 -8.69
CA ALA A 843 33.92 11.92 -9.81
C ALA A 843 34.86 11.36 -10.90
N THR A 844 34.80 11.94 -12.10
CA THR A 844 35.79 11.71 -13.17
C THR A 844 37.11 12.46 -12.99
N GLU A 845 37.17 13.37 -12.03
CA GLU A 845 38.37 14.15 -11.71
C GLU A 845 39.03 13.64 -10.42
N ALA A 846 40.36 13.76 -10.34
CA ALA A 846 41.08 13.43 -9.12
C ALA A 846 40.79 14.46 -8.03
N VAL A 847 40.62 13.98 -6.80
CA VAL A 847 40.48 14.83 -5.62
C VAL A 847 41.84 14.96 -4.94
N HIS A 848 42.23 16.20 -4.60
CA HIS A 848 43.50 16.46 -3.92
C HIS A 848 43.32 16.82 -2.45
N ASP A 849 44.32 16.46 -1.64
CA ASP A 849 44.43 16.80 -0.23
C ASP A 849 43.21 16.39 0.61
N ALA A 850 42.74 15.15 0.42
CA ALA A 850 41.66 14.58 1.22
C ALA A 850 42.15 14.28 2.66
N VAL A 851 41.54 14.94 3.63
CA VAL A 851 41.84 14.82 5.07
C VAL A 851 40.59 14.35 5.79
N THR A 852 40.64 13.13 6.31
CA THR A 852 39.56 12.53 7.08
C THR A 852 39.80 12.72 8.58
N THR A 853 38.78 13.18 9.29
CA THR A 853 38.75 13.28 10.75
C THR A 853 37.59 12.48 11.30
N LEU A 854 37.76 11.82 12.43
CA LEU A 854 36.71 11.08 13.13
C LEU A 854 36.39 11.78 14.45
N ALA A 855 35.19 12.33 14.57
CA ALA A 855 34.62 12.86 15.79
C ALA A 855 34.04 11.72 16.63
N VAL A 856 34.39 11.72 17.91
CA VAL A 856 33.93 10.76 18.92
C VAL A 856 33.40 11.51 20.14
N PRO A 857 32.56 10.90 21.00
CA PRO A 857 32.01 11.57 22.17
C PRO A 857 33.07 12.14 23.11
N ALA A 858 32.66 13.11 23.93
CA ALA A 858 33.52 13.66 24.98
C ALA A 858 34.06 12.53 25.89
N GLY A 859 35.37 12.54 26.15
CA GLY A 859 36.05 11.52 26.95
C GLY A 859 36.50 10.27 26.18
N TRP A 860 36.14 10.14 24.90
CA TRP A 860 36.67 9.10 24.00
C TRP A 860 37.90 9.61 23.25
N LYS A 861 38.72 8.68 22.73
CA LYS A 861 39.92 9.02 21.94
C LYS A 861 39.94 8.27 20.62
N ALA A 862 39.98 8.97 19.49
CA ALA A 862 40.23 8.40 18.18
C ALA A 862 41.67 8.66 17.73
N THR A 863 42.39 7.62 17.29
CA THR A 863 43.75 7.73 16.73
C THR A 863 43.82 6.98 15.40
N PRO A 864 44.18 7.64 14.28
CA PRO A 864 44.30 6.96 13.00
C PRO A 864 45.46 5.96 13.03
N ARG A 865 45.25 4.77 12.45
CA ARG A 865 46.22 3.67 12.30
C ARG A 865 46.75 3.57 10.88
N THR A 866 45.96 3.97 9.90
CA THR A 866 46.39 4.18 8.52
C THR A 866 46.33 5.68 8.19
N PRO A 867 46.95 6.14 7.08
CA PRO A 867 46.91 7.55 6.71
C PRO A 867 45.48 8.10 6.64
N ALA A 868 45.24 9.20 7.37
CA ALA A 868 44.02 9.99 7.31
C ALA A 868 44.14 11.19 6.35
N VAL A 869 45.31 11.36 5.73
CA VAL A 869 45.62 12.40 4.75
C VAL A 869 46.08 11.72 3.47
N VAL A 870 45.39 11.99 2.38
CA VAL A 870 45.64 11.42 1.06
C VAL A 870 45.81 12.56 0.07
N ARG A 871 47.02 12.69 -0.48
CA ARG A 871 47.35 13.80 -1.39
C ARG A 871 46.54 13.77 -2.68
N THR A 872 46.22 12.58 -3.19
CA THR A 872 45.46 12.43 -4.44
C THR A 872 44.64 11.16 -4.36
N VAL A 873 43.33 11.29 -4.53
CA VAL A 873 42.36 10.21 -4.66
C VAL A 873 41.88 10.20 -6.10
N ARG A 874 42.16 9.13 -6.83
CA ARG A 874 41.85 9.00 -8.26
C ARG A 874 40.33 8.89 -8.49
N PRO A 875 39.85 9.13 -9.72
CA PRO A 875 38.48 8.81 -10.11
C PRO A 875 38.12 7.36 -9.76
N GLY A 876 36.97 7.16 -9.11
CA GLY A 876 36.47 5.86 -8.65
C GLY A 876 37.23 5.21 -7.49
N GLU A 877 38.23 5.89 -6.91
CA GLU A 877 39.02 5.33 -5.81
C GLU A 877 38.32 5.51 -4.45
N SER A 878 38.31 4.45 -3.65
CA SER A 878 37.90 4.47 -2.25
C SER A 878 39.12 4.30 -1.35
N VAL A 879 39.34 5.26 -0.46
CA VAL A 879 40.50 5.27 0.44
C VAL A 879 40.06 5.08 1.90
N PRO A 880 40.35 3.91 2.51
CA PRO A 880 40.01 3.65 3.90
C PRO A 880 41.06 4.21 4.87
N THR A 881 40.57 4.81 5.94
CA THR A 881 41.33 5.13 7.16
C THR A 881 40.80 4.27 8.31
N THR A 882 41.67 3.42 8.88
CA THR A 882 41.35 2.67 10.10
C THR A 882 41.74 3.51 11.30
N TRP A 883 40.85 3.58 12.28
CA TRP A 883 40.99 4.31 13.53
C TRP A 883 40.98 3.33 14.71
N ALA A 884 41.90 3.52 15.64
CA ALA A 884 41.76 2.98 16.99
C ALA A 884 40.95 3.99 17.81
N VAL A 885 39.71 3.64 18.11
CA VAL A 885 38.81 4.44 18.95
C VAL A 885 38.74 3.80 20.33
N THR A 886 39.25 4.48 21.35
CA THR A 886 39.17 4.05 22.74
C THR A 886 37.97 4.70 23.41
N ALA A 887 37.00 3.88 23.84
CA ALA A 887 35.87 4.35 24.62
C ALA A 887 36.33 4.81 26.01
N GLY A 888 35.75 5.88 26.52
CA GLY A 888 36.05 6.36 27.88
C GLY A 888 35.79 5.27 28.92
N ALA A 889 36.63 5.18 29.95
CA ALA A 889 36.44 4.20 31.03
C ALA A 889 35.13 4.42 31.81
N SER A 890 34.62 5.65 31.82
CA SER A 890 33.35 6.06 32.40
C SER A 890 32.27 6.35 31.34
N ALA A 891 32.38 5.76 30.15
CA ALA A 891 31.38 5.95 29.10
C ALA A 891 30.01 5.43 29.61
N ALA A 892 28.99 6.29 29.52
CA ALA A 892 27.63 5.90 29.87
C ALA A 892 27.12 4.83 28.89
N PRO A 893 26.43 3.79 29.36
CA PRO A 893 25.75 2.83 28.49
C PRO A 893 24.75 3.50 27.54
N GLY A 894 24.57 2.92 26.36
CA GLY A 894 23.61 3.40 25.35
C GLY A 894 24.23 3.75 24.00
N PRO A 895 23.42 4.27 23.05
CA PRO A 895 23.83 4.57 21.69
C PRO A 895 24.86 5.70 21.65
N VAL A 896 25.86 5.52 20.79
CA VAL A 896 26.92 6.47 20.50
C VAL A 896 27.05 6.63 18.99
N SER A 897 26.90 7.86 18.51
CA SER A 897 27.18 8.21 17.12
C SER A 897 28.65 8.59 16.95
N LEU A 898 29.28 8.03 15.91
CA LEU A 898 30.62 8.37 15.44
C LEU A 898 30.47 9.07 14.09
N SER A 899 31.05 10.27 13.96
CA SER A 899 30.93 11.06 12.74
C SER A 899 32.29 11.30 12.11
N ALA A 900 32.45 10.88 10.86
CA ALA A 900 33.61 11.21 10.06
C ALA A 900 33.34 12.47 9.22
N THR A 901 34.35 13.30 9.08
CA THR A 901 34.37 14.43 8.14
C THR A 901 35.60 14.30 7.27
N THR A 902 35.42 14.22 5.96
CA THR A 902 36.51 14.29 4.99
C THR A 902 36.48 15.65 4.31
N ARG A 903 37.55 16.43 4.47
CA ARG A 903 37.76 17.70 3.76
C ARG A 903 38.72 17.48 2.61
N TYR A 904 38.45 18.05 1.46
CA TYR A 904 39.34 17.97 0.29
C TYR A 904 39.33 19.30 -0.46
N SER A 905 40.22 19.46 -1.43
CA SER A 905 40.39 20.68 -2.25
C SER A 905 39.12 21.19 -2.96
N GLY A 906 38.06 20.39 -3.03
CA GLY A 906 36.77 20.74 -3.64
C GLY A 906 35.57 20.74 -2.71
N GLY A 907 35.73 20.44 -1.41
CA GLY A 907 34.57 20.40 -0.51
C GLY A 907 34.78 19.63 0.80
N VAL A 908 33.65 19.40 1.48
CA VAL A 908 33.60 18.65 2.74
C VAL A 908 32.43 17.68 2.68
N VAL A 909 32.70 16.42 3.02
CA VAL A 909 31.69 15.36 3.07
C VAL A 909 31.71 14.71 4.45
N ARG A 910 30.58 14.17 4.88
CA ARG A 910 30.43 13.57 6.20
C ARG A 910 29.83 12.17 6.09
N GLY A 911 30.14 11.35 7.07
CA GLY A 911 29.52 10.05 7.28
C GLY A 911 29.30 9.80 8.76
N THR A 912 28.36 8.94 9.08
CA THR A 912 28.08 8.56 10.46
C THR A 912 27.96 7.04 10.58
N ALA A 913 28.22 6.53 11.78
CA ALA A 913 27.88 5.18 12.20
C ALA A 913 27.49 5.21 13.68
N SER A 914 26.69 4.24 14.11
CA SER A 914 26.32 4.09 15.51
C SER A 914 26.99 2.85 16.12
N THR A 915 27.38 2.98 17.38
CA THR A 915 27.81 1.87 18.26
C THR A 915 27.07 1.98 19.59
N GLN A 916 27.01 0.92 20.38
CA GLN A 916 26.39 0.88 21.70
C GLN A 916 27.46 0.66 22.77
N VAL A 917 27.43 1.46 23.83
CA VAL A 917 28.15 1.13 25.06
C VAL A 917 27.29 0.17 25.86
N ALA A 918 27.76 -1.05 26.06
CA ALA A 918 26.98 -2.05 26.79
C ALA A 918 26.89 -1.72 28.28
N TYR A 919 25.75 -2.04 28.89
CA TYR A 919 25.62 -2.07 30.35
C TYR A 919 26.53 -3.14 30.95
N PRO A 920 27.18 -2.88 32.10
CA PRO A 920 28.18 -3.80 32.67
C PRO A 920 27.57 -5.12 33.18
N ASN A 921 26.27 -5.15 33.47
CA ASN A 921 25.49 -6.32 33.85
C ASN A 921 23.99 -5.97 33.74
N LEU A 922 23.11 -6.96 33.92
CA LEU A 922 21.66 -6.78 33.80
C LEU A 922 21.11 -5.78 34.82
N ALA A 923 21.58 -5.81 36.07
CA ALA A 923 21.10 -4.92 37.13
C ALA A 923 21.39 -3.44 36.84
N ALA A 924 22.54 -3.13 36.24
CA ALA A 924 22.85 -1.79 35.78
C ALA A 924 21.94 -1.32 34.62
N ALA A 925 21.27 -2.26 33.93
CA ALA A 925 20.35 -1.99 32.84
C ALA A 925 18.88 -1.89 33.29
N TYR A 926 18.56 -2.01 34.59
CA TYR A 926 17.19 -1.87 35.06
C TYR A 926 16.64 -0.47 34.78
N THR A 927 15.51 -0.41 34.09
CA THR A 927 14.88 0.83 33.61
C THR A 927 13.57 1.12 34.31
N ASP A 928 12.88 0.08 34.80
CA ASP A 928 11.50 0.18 35.27
C ASP A 928 11.28 -0.53 36.61
N VAL A 929 10.19 -0.16 37.29
CA VAL A 929 9.77 -0.70 38.58
C VAL A 929 8.72 -1.77 38.35
N GLY A 930 9.18 -3.02 38.25
CA GLY A 930 8.34 -4.19 37.99
C GLY A 930 7.69 -4.77 39.25
N VAL A 931 8.25 -4.51 40.44
CA VAL A 931 7.73 -5.00 41.72
C VAL A 931 7.53 -3.83 42.70
N THR A 932 6.37 -3.81 43.36
CA THR A 932 6.07 -2.85 44.44
C THR A 932 5.56 -3.53 45.70
N ASP A 933 5.61 -2.80 46.81
CA ASP A 933 5.02 -3.23 48.08
C ASP A 933 3.51 -2.98 48.06
N ASP A 934 2.71 -3.87 48.65
CA ASP A 934 1.26 -3.69 48.80
C ASP A 934 0.90 -2.40 49.56
N ALA A 935 1.76 -1.95 50.47
CA ALA A 935 1.59 -0.70 51.20
C ALA A 935 1.94 0.55 50.37
N ASP A 936 2.68 0.41 49.27
CA ASP A 936 3.07 1.50 48.38
C ASP A 936 3.17 1.03 46.91
N PRO A 937 2.02 0.82 46.22
CA PRO A 937 2.00 0.38 44.83
C PRO A 937 2.29 1.50 43.83
N ALA A 938 2.30 2.76 44.28
CA ALA A 938 2.38 3.94 43.42
C ALA A 938 3.61 4.00 42.48
N PRO A 939 4.80 3.48 42.85
CA PRO A 939 5.97 3.50 41.97
C PRO A 939 5.92 2.50 40.81
N GLY A 940 5.01 1.53 40.83
CA GLY A 940 4.95 0.43 39.85
C GLY A 940 4.55 0.93 38.47
N ASN A 941 5.13 0.36 37.41
CA ASN A 941 4.79 0.79 36.05
C ASN A 941 5.14 -0.26 34.96
N LEU A 942 5.12 -1.54 35.30
CA LEU A 942 5.56 -2.62 34.42
C LEU A 942 4.85 -2.61 33.05
N ASP A 943 3.56 -2.30 33.01
CA ASP A 943 2.77 -2.27 31.78
C ASP A 943 2.61 -0.86 31.16
N GLY A 944 3.28 0.14 31.74
CA GLY A 944 3.15 1.55 31.37
C GLY A 944 1.89 2.24 31.90
N ALA A 945 1.02 1.53 32.65
CA ALA A 945 -0.24 2.04 33.20
C ALA A 945 -0.26 2.05 34.74
N GLY A 946 0.88 1.84 35.39
CA GLY A 946 1.00 1.87 36.85
C GLY A 946 0.85 0.51 37.55
N PHE A 947 0.74 -0.60 36.81
CA PHE A 947 0.62 -1.93 37.40
C PHE A 947 1.98 -2.59 37.60
N SER A 948 2.07 -3.50 38.57
CA SER A 948 3.31 -4.19 38.93
C SER A 948 3.01 -5.53 39.60
N PHE A 949 4.02 -6.39 39.71
CA PHE A 949 3.94 -7.52 40.65
C PHE A 949 3.92 -7.00 42.09
N SER A 950 3.17 -7.68 42.95
CA SER A 950 3.25 -7.47 44.40
C SER A 950 4.42 -8.26 45.00
N ALA A 951 5.26 -7.59 45.79
CA ALA A 951 6.36 -8.23 46.52
C ALA A 951 5.84 -9.33 47.47
N GLN A 952 4.73 -9.09 48.16
CA GLN A 952 4.08 -10.04 49.05
C GLN A 952 3.47 -11.22 48.29
N ALA A 953 2.83 -10.95 47.14
CA ALA A 953 2.27 -11.99 46.29
C ALA A 953 3.37 -12.89 45.71
N LEU A 954 4.49 -12.32 45.29
CA LEU A 954 5.68 -13.05 44.83
C LEU A 954 6.30 -13.90 45.95
N ASP A 955 6.46 -13.34 47.16
CA ASP A 955 7.01 -14.09 48.30
C ASP A 955 6.14 -15.29 48.67
N SER A 956 4.80 -15.13 48.61
CA SER A 956 3.85 -16.22 48.88
C SER A 956 3.98 -17.42 47.93
N VAL A 957 4.58 -17.21 46.75
CA VAL A 957 4.85 -18.24 45.74
C VAL A 957 6.34 -18.57 45.63
N GLY A 958 7.14 -18.15 46.62
CA GLY A 958 8.54 -18.52 46.76
C GLY A 958 9.53 -17.66 45.97
N VAL A 959 9.12 -16.51 45.45
CA VAL A 959 9.98 -15.55 44.74
C VAL A 959 10.24 -14.34 45.63
N HIS A 960 11.47 -14.21 46.12
CA HIS A 960 11.89 -13.11 47.00
C HIS A 960 13.23 -12.52 46.55
N PRO A 961 13.54 -11.26 46.94
CA PRO A 961 14.83 -10.62 46.65
C PRO A 961 16.04 -11.51 46.91
N GLY A 962 16.91 -11.66 45.91
CA GLY A 962 18.11 -12.50 45.96
C GLY A 962 17.86 -14.02 45.98
N GLY A 963 16.60 -14.46 45.99
CA GLY A 963 16.20 -15.87 45.99
C GLY A 963 16.49 -16.58 44.67
N SER A 964 16.50 -17.91 44.71
CA SER A 964 16.66 -18.74 43.51
C SER A 964 15.30 -19.06 42.88
N VAL A 965 15.16 -18.78 41.58
CA VAL A 965 13.98 -19.15 40.78
C VAL A 965 14.41 -20.19 39.75
N THR A 966 13.69 -21.29 39.62
CA THR A 966 14.08 -22.39 38.71
C THR A 966 13.05 -22.60 37.62
N SER A 967 13.52 -22.87 36.39
CA SER A 967 12.68 -23.29 35.27
C SER A 967 13.42 -24.32 34.43
N GLY A 968 12.96 -25.56 34.45
CA GLY A 968 13.69 -26.68 33.84
C GLY A 968 15.11 -26.81 34.41
N ALA A 969 16.12 -26.75 33.54
CA ALA A 969 17.53 -26.80 33.91
C ALA A 969 18.14 -25.44 34.30
N ALA A 970 17.41 -24.33 34.11
CA ALA A 970 17.88 -22.98 34.41
C ALA A 970 17.60 -22.60 35.87
N THR A 971 18.61 -22.06 36.55
CA THR A 971 18.48 -21.47 37.89
C THR A 971 18.83 -19.98 37.80
N PHE A 972 17.85 -19.13 38.03
CA PHE A 972 17.96 -17.68 38.04
C PHE A 972 18.14 -17.17 39.48
N THR A 973 18.86 -16.07 39.64
CA THR A 973 18.84 -15.27 40.88
C THR A 973 17.88 -14.11 40.66
N TRP A 974 16.82 -14.05 41.48
CA TRP A 974 15.85 -12.95 41.44
C TRP A 974 16.54 -11.62 41.82
N PRO A 975 16.15 -10.47 41.23
CA PRO A 975 16.71 -9.17 41.58
C PRO A 975 16.77 -8.94 43.10
N ASP A 976 17.96 -8.67 43.63
CA ASP A 976 18.18 -8.33 45.04
C ASP A 976 18.05 -6.81 45.23
N VAL A 977 16.84 -6.31 44.97
CA VAL A 977 16.50 -4.89 45.01
C VAL A 977 15.23 -4.71 45.85
N PRO A 978 15.14 -3.70 46.73
CA PRO A 978 13.91 -3.41 47.45
C PRO A 978 12.75 -3.08 46.49
N ALA A 979 11.54 -3.52 46.83
CA ALA A 979 10.33 -3.19 46.07
C ALA A 979 10.14 -1.67 45.94
N GLY A 980 9.60 -1.22 44.81
CA GLY A 980 9.47 0.20 44.48
C GLY A 980 10.73 0.83 43.86
N GLN A 981 11.79 0.04 43.63
CA GLN A 981 12.97 0.44 42.87
C GLN A 981 13.05 -0.29 41.54
N ARG A 982 13.93 0.18 40.65
CA ARG A 982 14.11 -0.44 39.34
C ARG A 982 14.71 -1.83 39.50
N ASP A 983 13.99 -2.83 39.02
CA ASP A 983 14.30 -4.26 39.18
C ASP A 983 14.16 -5.06 37.88
N THR A 984 13.70 -4.41 36.81
CA THR A 984 13.48 -5.04 35.51
C THR A 984 14.03 -4.19 34.38
N VAL A 985 14.43 -4.88 33.32
CA VAL A 985 14.90 -4.27 32.07
C VAL A 985 13.76 -4.24 31.07
N THR A 986 13.23 -3.06 30.77
CA THR A 986 12.35 -2.82 29.64
C THR A 986 13.17 -2.84 28.37
N THR A 987 12.90 -3.75 27.44
CA THR A 987 13.80 -3.94 26.29
C THR A 987 13.64 -2.81 25.27
N ALA A 988 14.71 -2.06 25.00
CA ALA A 988 14.73 -0.91 24.10
C ALA A 988 16.00 -0.94 23.22
N GLY A 989 16.48 -2.13 22.87
CA GLY A 989 17.67 -2.33 22.03
C GLY A 989 19.01 -2.20 22.76
N GLN A 990 19.01 -2.08 24.09
CA GLN A 990 20.25 -2.00 24.87
C GLN A 990 21.04 -3.31 24.85
N SER A 991 22.37 -3.16 24.85
CA SER A 991 23.30 -4.29 24.98
C SER A 991 23.76 -4.43 26.43
N VAL A 992 23.75 -5.66 26.93
CA VAL A 992 24.15 -6.01 28.30
C VAL A 992 25.33 -6.97 28.25
N SER A 993 26.35 -6.71 29.06
CA SER A 993 27.46 -7.64 29.26
C SER A 993 27.00 -8.83 30.10
N LEU A 994 26.95 -10.01 29.49
CA LEU A 994 26.58 -11.27 30.12
C LEU A 994 27.65 -12.31 29.78
N THR A 995 28.50 -12.65 30.74
CA THR A 995 29.61 -13.61 30.50
C THR A 995 29.19 -15.01 30.90
N GLY A 996 29.25 -15.95 29.95
CA GLY A 996 28.96 -17.36 30.19
C GLY A 996 28.99 -18.18 28.90
N SER A 997 28.88 -19.49 29.03
CA SER A 997 28.82 -20.44 27.91
C SER A 997 27.83 -21.55 28.22
N GLY A 998 27.26 -22.15 27.19
CA GLY A 998 26.30 -23.24 27.32
C GLY A 998 25.59 -23.53 25.99
N THR A 999 24.49 -24.26 26.05
CA THR A 999 23.60 -24.52 24.92
C THR A 999 22.51 -23.46 24.77
N ALA A 1000 22.15 -22.78 25.86
CA ALA A 1000 21.16 -21.70 25.84
C ALA A 1000 21.43 -20.63 26.92
N LEU A 1001 21.01 -19.40 26.61
CA LEU A 1001 20.81 -18.32 27.55
C LEU A 1001 19.32 -18.22 27.85
N ASN A 1002 18.96 -18.38 29.10
CA ASN A 1002 17.58 -18.29 29.56
C ASN A 1002 17.34 -16.91 30.16
N LEU A 1003 16.17 -16.35 29.92
CA LEU A 1003 15.71 -15.07 30.43
C LEU A 1003 14.46 -15.30 31.27
N LEU A 1004 14.47 -14.83 32.51
CA LEU A 1004 13.30 -14.74 33.37
C LEU A 1004 12.60 -13.42 33.06
N THR A 1005 11.39 -13.50 32.51
CA THR A 1005 10.81 -12.42 31.73
C THR A 1005 9.29 -12.42 31.79
N THR A 1006 8.67 -11.31 31.39
CA THR A 1006 7.25 -11.26 31.09
C THR A 1006 6.92 -10.23 30.01
N GLY A 1007 5.84 -10.47 29.28
CA GLY A 1007 5.27 -9.55 28.30
C GLY A 1007 4.11 -8.80 28.92
N THR A 1008 3.86 -7.59 28.42
CA THR A 1008 2.72 -6.76 28.81
C THR A 1008 1.92 -6.41 27.54
N ASN A 1009 0.62 -6.18 27.69
CA ASN A 1009 -0.26 -5.79 26.57
C ASN A 1009 -0.21 -6.79 25.39
N GLY A 1010 -0.35 -8.08 25.67
CA GLY A 1010 -0.29 -9.16 24.68
C GLY A 1010 1.05 -9.89 24.60
N THR A 1011 1.11 -10.90 23.73
CA THR A 1011 2.34 -11.68 23.51
C THR A 1011 3.34 -10.84 22.76
N GLN A 1012 4.55 -10.72 23.31
CA GLN A 1012 5.60 -9.85 22.78
C GLN A 1012 6.67 -10.67 22.08
N SER A 1013 7.25 -10.11 21.02
CA SER A 1013 8.40 -10.72 20.35
C SER A 1013 9.41 -9.68 19.87
N GLY A 1014 10.64 -10.12 19.65
CA GLY A 1014 11.65 -9.31 18.96
C GLY A 1014 13.02 -9.99 18.87
N PRO A 1015 13.92 -9.46 18.03
CA PRO A 1015 15.23 -10.06 17.81
C PRO A 1015 16.15 -9.84 19.03
N VAL A 1016 16.88 -10.88 19.42
CA VAL A 1016 17.96 -10.84 20.40
C VAL A 1016 19.26 -11.25 19.74
N THR A 1017 20.30 -10.43 19.87
CA THR A 1017 21.60 -10.69 19.27
C THR A 1017 22.63 -11.00 20.34
N VAL A 1018 23.14 -12.23 20.33
CA VAL A 1018 24.24 -12.69 21.16
C VAL A 1018 25.56 -12.38 20.44
N THR A 1019 26.44 -11.64 21.09
CA THR A 1019 27.80 -11.38 20.63
C THR A 1019 28.78 -12.20 21.46
N TYR A 1020 29.60 -13.01 20.82
CA TYR A 1020 30.60 -13.86 21.46
C TYR A 1020 31.94 -13.14 21.63
N THR A 1021 32.79 -13.63 22.52
CA THR A 1021 34.11 -13.04 22.82
C THR A 1021 35.08 -13.07 21.63
N ASP A 1022 34.84 -13.94 20.65
CA ASP A 1022 35.58 -13.99 19.37
C ASP A 1022 35.10 -12.94 18.36
N GLY A 1023 34.08 -12.14 18.70
CA GLY A 1023 33.50 -11.09 17.87
C GLY A 1023 32.41 -11.55 16.91
N THR A 1024 32.13 -12.85 16.83
CA THR A 1024 31.00 -13.37 16.04
C THR A 1024 29.66 -13.13 16.74
N THR A 1025 28.58 -13.16 15.98
CA THR A 1025 27.22 -12.95 16.50
C THR A 1025 26.27 -14.07 16.08
N SER A 1026 25.27 -14.35 16.90
CA SER A 1026 24.08 -15.13 16.53
C SER A 1026 22.83 -14.35 16.91
N THR A 1027 21.81 -14.38 16.06
CA THR A 1027 20.53 -13.71 16.31
C THR A 1027 19.41 -14.75 16.33
N SER A 1028 18.49 -14.62 17.28
CA SER A 1028 17.25 -15.40 17.36
C SER A 1028 16.09 -14.49 17.73
N THR A 1029 14.86 -14.96 17.57
CA THR A 1029 13.67 -14.25 18.07
C THR A 1029 13.40 -14.68 19.51
N LEU A 1030 13.20 -13.71 20.40
CA LEU A 1030 12.71 -13.92 21.75
C LEU A 1030 11.20 -13.68 21.74
N THR A 1031 10.40 -14.67 22.13
CA THR A 1031 8.93 -14.56 22.25
C THR A 1031 8.54 -14.76 23.71
N VAL A 1032 7.73 -13.84 24.25
CA VAL A 1032 7.35 -13.80 25.66
C VAL A 1032 5.85 -13.62 25.80
N ALA A 1033 5.23 -14.48 26.60
CA ALA A 1033 3.80 -14.46 26.86
C ALA A 1033 3.38 -13.23 27.69
N ASP A 1034 2.12 -12.83 27.51
CA ASP A 1034 1.47 -11.79 28.30
C ASP A 1034 1.29 -12.24 29.76
N TRP A 1035 1.81 -11.45 30.71
CA TRP A 1035 1.68 -11.67 32.15
C TRP A 1035 0.22 -11.79 32.59
N TYR A 1036 -0.71 -11.10 31.94
CA TYR A 1036 -2.13 -11.09 32.27
C TYR A 1036 -2.85 -12.36 31.79
N ALA A 1037 -2.37 -12.96 30.70
CA ALA A 1037 -2.99 -14.13 30.10
C ALA A 1037 -2.75 -15.41 30.92
N ASN A 1038 -1.69 -15.45 31.74
CA ASN A 1038 -1.33 -16.60 32.57
C ASN A 1038 -1.14 -17.93 31.80
N GLN A 1039 -0.91 -17.84 30.50
CA GLN A 1039 -0.67 -18.99 29.62
C GLN A 1039 0.69 -18.82 28.93
N ALA A 1040 1.43 -19.92 28.75
CA ALA A 1040 2.70 -19.90 28.03
C ALA A 1040 2.46 -19.95 26.50
N VAL A 1041 3.39 -19.38 25.74
CA VAL A 1041 3.41 -19.42 24.28
C VAL A 1041 4.61 -20.23 23.78
N ALA A 1042 4.63 -20.60 22.50
CA ALA A 1042 5.74 -21.36 21.93
C ALA A 1042 7.10 -20.67 22.18
N GLY A 1043 8.08 -21.44 22.68
CA GLY A 1043 9.41 -20.93 23.04
C GLY A 1043 9.51 -20.28 24.44
N CYS A 1044 8.40 -20.25 25.18
CA CYS A 1044 8.29 -19.65 26.51
C CYS A 1044 7.66 -20.67 27.49
N VAL A 1045 8.06 -20.66 28.75
CA VAL A 1045 7.57 -21.58 29.79
C VAL A 1045 7.07 -20.80 30.98
N LEU A 1046 5.87 -21.11 31.47
CA LEU A 1046 5.32 -20.53 32.69
C LEU A 1046 6.16 -20.96 33.91
N VAL A 1047 6.65 -20.01 34.69
CA VAL A 1047 7.51 -20.25 35.87
C VAL A 1047 6.67 -20.18 37.15
N VAL A 1048 5.97 -19.07 37.35
CA VAL A 1048 5.11 -18.87 38.51
C VAL A 1048 3.95 -17.94 38.16
N THR A 1049 2.85 -18.09 38.89
CA THR A 1049 1.68 -17.20 38.83
C THR A 1049 1.42 -16.66 40.23
N THR A 1050 1.39 -15.34 40.40
CA THR A 1050 1.07 -14.73 41.68
C THR A 1050 -0.44 -14.75 41.94
N PRO A 1051 -0.89 -14.80 43.21
CA PRO A 1051 -2.31 -14.81 43.54
C PRO A 1051 -3.03 -13.49 43.26
N TYR A 1052 -2.29 -12.38 43.15
CA TYR A 1052 -2.76 -11.04 42.85
C TYR A 1052 -1.62 -10.16 42.30
N TRP A 1053 -1.94 -8.94 41.88
CA TRP A 1053 -1.00 -7.91 41.41
C TRP A 1053 -1.21 -6.58 42.14
N ASN A 1054 -0.25 -5.66 42.01
CA ASN A 1054 -0.41 -4.29 42.47
C ASN A 1054 -0.94 -3.42 41.34
N ARG A 1055 -1.84 -2.49 41.69
CA ARG A 1055 -2.56 -1.63 40.75
C ARG A 1055 -2.54 -0.17 41.21
N PRO A 1056 -2.61 0.81 40.29
CA PRO A 1056 -2.64 2.22 40.66
C PRO A 1056 -3.94 2.58 41.39
N ALA A 1057 -3.89 3.62 42.21
CA ALA A 1057 -5.05 4.11 42.94
C ALA A 1057 -6.18 4.53 41.97
N GLY A 1058 -7.39 4.03 42.22
CA GLY A 1058 -8.56 4.32 41.37
C GLY A 1058 -8.70 3.41 40.14
N SER A 1059 -7.82 2.42 39.95
CA SER A 1059 -7.97 1.40 38.90
C SER A 1059 -9.31 0.66 39.01
N THR A 1060 -9.96 0.39 37.87
CA THR A 1060 -11.18 -0.41 37.76
C THR A 1060 -10.89 -1.91 37.64
N TYR A 1061 -9.63 -2.29 37.39
CA TYR A 1061 -9.24 -3.69 37.27
C TYR A 1061 -9.20 -4.41 38.62
N PRO A 1062 -9.57 -5.70 38.67
CA PRO A 1062 -9.60 -6.48 39.91
C PRO A 1062 -8.21 -6.56 40.55
N HIS A 1063 -8.14 -6.38 41.87
CA HIS A 1063 -6.88 -6.53 42.60
C HIS A 1063 -6.44 -8.00 42.66
N ASP A 1064 -7.39 -8.93 42.74
CA ASP A 1064 -7.16 -10.38 42.75
C ASP A 1064 -6.82 -10.98 41.37
N GLN A 1065 -6.50 -10.15 40.38
CA GLN A 1065 -5.99 -10.61 39.09
C GLN A 1065 -4.65 -11.30 39.27
N LYS A 1066 -4.56 -12.53 38.75
CA LYS A 1066 -3.32 -13.29 38.72
C LYS A 1066 -2.44 -12.81 37.57
N VAL A 1067 -1.13 -12.76 37.81
CA VAL A 1067 -0.14 -12.44 36.78
C VAL A 1067 1.03 -13.40 36.83
N SER A 1068 1.63 -13.62 35.67
CA SER A 1068 2.61 -14.68 35.47
C SER A 1068 3.99 -14.18 35.09
N LEU A 1069 4.98 -14.92 35.58
CA LEU A 1069 6.38 -14.82 35.20
C LEU A 1069 6.75 -16.03 34.34
N TYR A 1070 7.55 -15.79 33.31
CA TYR A 1070 7.93 -16.80 32.34
C TYR A 1070 9.44 -16.94 32.20
N ALA A 1071 9.87 -18.05 31.60
CA ALA A 1071 11.24 -18.27 31.17
C ALA A 1071 11.26 -18.49 29.65
N ALA A 1072 12.10 -17.75 28.94
CA ALA A 1072 12.31 -17.92 27.50
C ALA A 1072 13.80 -18.19 27.22
N SER A 1073 14.08 -19.01 26.21
CA SER A 1073 15.44 -19.49 25.93
C SER A 1073 15.94 -18.98 24.59
N VAL A 1074 17.19 -18.52 24.59
CA VAL A 1074 17.94 -18.07 23.42
C VAL A 1074 19.02 -19.11 23.13
N PRO A 1075 19.01 -19.79 21.97
CA PRO A 1075 20.01 -20.78 21.65
C PRO A 1075 21.40 -20.14 21.51
N LEU A 1076 22.42 -20.82 22.03
CA LEU A 1076 23.82 -20.40 21.95
C LEU A 1076 24.60 -21.31 21.00
N THR A 1077 25.61 -20.73 20.36
CA THR A 1077 26.57 -21.51 19.57
C THR A 1077 27.46 -22.30 20.53
N ALA A 1078 27.40 -23.63 20.43
CA ALA A 1078 28.18 -24.53 21.27
C ALA A 1078 29.68 -24.14 21.28
N SER A 1079 30.33 -24.29 22.44
CA SER A 1079 31.74 -23.95 22.71
C SER A 1079 32.15 -22.48 22.67
N LYS A 1080 31.24 -21.54 22.35
CA LYS A 1080 31.54 -20.11 22.39
C LYS A 1080 31.20 -19.48 23.74
N GLN A 1081 31.99 -18.48 24.13
CA GLN A 1081 31.75 -17.64 25.31
C GLN A 1081 30.97 -16.40 24.89
N VAL A 1082 29.83 -16.14 25.54
CA VAL A 1082 29.05 -14.92 25.36
C VAL A 1082 29.80 -13.74 25.97
N ALA A 1083 29.83 -12.64 25.24
CA ALA A 1083 30.37 -11.37 25.70
C ALA A 1083 29.24 -10.38 26.01
N TYR A 1084 28.31 -10.21 25.06
CA TYR A 1084 27.20 -9.27 25.16
C TYR A 1084 25.92 -9.87 24.60
N VAL A 1085 24.80 -9.39 25.10
CA VAL A 1085 23.47 -9.69 24.58
C VAL A 1085 22.76 -8.38 24.32
N THR A 1086 22.38 -8.14 23.07
CA THR A 1086 21.53 -7.01 22.68
C THR A 1086 20.10 -7.48 22.76
N LEU A 1087 19.35 -6.92 23.71
CA LEU A 1087 17.95 -7.24 23.94
C LEU A 1087 17.07 -6.65 22.83
N PRO A 1088 15.85 -7.17 22.63
CA PRO A 1088 14.92 -6.60 21.67
C PRO A 1088 14.67 -5.11 21.86
N SER A 1089 14.26 -4.42 20.80
CA SER A 1089 13.73 -3.05 20.89
C SER A 1089 12.21 -3.10 21.06
N ASN A 1090 11.73 -3.74 22.14
CA ASN A 1090 10.32 -3.90 22.45
C ASN A 1090 10.02 -3.51 23.91
N LYS A 1091 9.41 -2.34 24.09
CA LYS A 1091 9.14 -1.75 25.43
C LYS A 1091 8.09 -2.51 26.25
N GLN A 1092 7.40 -3.48 25.66
CA GLN A 1092 6.41 -4.29 26.35
C GLN A 1092 7.00 -5.61 26.86
N LEU A 1093 8.29 -5.87 26.60
CA LEU A 1093 9.03 -7.04 27.07
C LEU A 1093 9.97 -6.65 28.21
N HIS A 1094 9.88 -7.39 29.30
CA HIS A 1094 10.59 -7.08 30.55
C HIS A 1094 11.45 -8.25 31.01
N VAL A 1095 12.72 -8.00 31.34
CA VAL A 1095 13.67 -9.04 31.78
C VAL A 1095 14.12 -8.77 33.21
N PHE A 1096 13.83 -9.71 34.11
CA PHE A 1096 14.18 -9.66 35.52
C PHE A 1096 15.52 -10.32 35.82
N ALA A 1097 15.81 -11.46 35.18
CA ALA A 1097 17.04 -12.22 35.44
C ALA A 1097 17.48 -13.04 34.23
N THR A 1098 18.72 -13.51 34.24
CA THR A 1098 19.28 -14.37 33.17
C THR A 1098 20.05 -15.55 33.75
N ALA A 1099 20.05 -16.69 33.07
CA ALA A 1099 20.78 -17.88 33.47
C ALA A 1099 21.29 -18.69 32.26
N PHE A 1100 22.53 -19.18 32.31
CA PHE A 1100 23.09 -20.09 31.30
C PHE A 1100 22.76 -21.55 31.64
N THR A 1101 22.47 -22.36 30.63
CA THR A 1101 22.30 -23.82 30.76
C THR A 1101 23.30 -24.58 29.91
N ALA A 1102 23.79 -25.70 30.46
CA ALA A 1102 24.85 -26.51 29.87
C ALA A 1102 24.45 -27.21 28.56
#